data_AF-A0AAD9SBB3-F1
#
_entry.id   AF-A0AAD9SBB3-F1
#
_cell.length_a   1.000
_cell.length_b   1.000
_cell.length_c   1.000
_cell.angle_alpha   90.00
_cell.angle_beta   90.00
_cell.angle_gamma   90.00
#
_symmetry.space_group_name_H-M   'P 1'
#
loop_
_entity.id
_entity.type
_entity.pdbx_description
1 polymer ?
#
loop_
_entity_poly.entity_id
_entity_poly.type
_entity_poly.pdbx_seq_one_letter_code
_entity_poly.pdbx_strand_id
1 'polypeptide(L)'
;MAGLAGLPDLDTLPVFQYYDEQQDTLIDIVSDDNTHPRVIEDYVLDPVDWQVNNRGLDRGDGMGPPNGVDTIPDILGHNIDDLVCFVCEQAGSACDGQNCIEIAKFDFEDTADTKLQIRQARWGYGVFAWARIPRGTLIGEYLGRLMPLDYAHALDNRYIFTVENRADSNAEMYGNITRYVNHHCDCNTEPMIAMYGKRAVMVFETTRDVAAGEEITIDYGPTYFNADQPCQCDAFPYPHTSEEYRRRVNPDGTVDATGVGTYGGFKGKVGRGRTEQPQAGEAGSVQTRRAKRKLRTLGEAAAAPEEKQRRVSDGSRTYRGRLTKPKLIARIFDVATTSAIDMEANTVFRRLWSGGSQELVMSLVLFTAALGIIRVLLIRYRPGLRRIPGPFLASISNLDRLWSCFGGQQMNYHLKLHDKYGPLVRIGPKHVSFSDGSLIPLLYGISTRFWKSEFYDMFNLDGTTTTFSERDEMKHRVKKRPVAAAYSMSTMKELEPMNDECSGILTEKLEGLVGNDIDLGEWLHWYAFDVITSIAFSNRLGFMESESDVQGIIHALSTRLKYVSTIGQAPYLHQYLSGNRLVSWVTSFLRDTDSLNPTKYLIGFIVQQVQRRQSKDPNTMELNDLLGRFKRFKDGEKVMDDSDLMAHAAANVLAGSDTTAASLRALFYNLCRNREAHDKLLAEIDEAERNGQLSEPVTFEEAQQLKYFQAVVKEALRMHPAVGLLLERAVPTGGAEIGGVWLPEGTVVGINPWVAARDRSVYGKDAYTFRPERWLEADTAQLRLMERNFLAFGGGSRTCLGKNVSLLEISKLVPQLLRTFDFELADPTKEWTLHDYWFVWQTGLICSVIRRTKSD
;
A
#
# COMPACT_ATOMS: atom_id res chain seq x y z
N MET A 1 7.17 36.36 31.31
CA MET A 1 5.79 36.86 31.51
C MET A 1 5.69 38.36 31.16
N ALA A 2 5.89 38.74 29.90
CA ALA A 2 5.68 40.14 29.45
C ALA A 2 5.28 40.22 27.95
N GLY A 3 4.71 39.15 27.38
CA GLY A 3 4.29 39.07 25.98
C GLY A 3 2.86 38.56 25.78
N LEU A 4 2.05 38.46 26.85
CA LEU A 4 0.71 37.84 26.81
C LEU A 4 -0.43 38.82 26.47
N ALA A 5 -0.14 40.08 26.14
CA ALA A 5 -1.16 41.12 25.99
C ALA A 5 -1.81 41.22 24.59
N GLY A 6 -1.54 40.27 23.70
CA GLY A 6 -2.11 40.22 22.34
C GLY A 6 -2.57 38.85 21.87
N LEU A 7 -2.53 37.83 22.75
CA LEU A 7 -3.01 36.49 22.42
C LEU A 7 -4.54 36.46 22.48
N PRO A 8 -5.22 35.74 21.58
CA PRO A 8 -6.63 35.42 21.77
C PRO A 8 -6.79 34.68 23.10
N ASP A 9 -7.82 35.03 23.86
CA ASP A 9 -8.14 34.32 25.10
C ASP A 9 -8.40 32.84 24.75
N LEU A 10 -7.52 31.95 25.19
CA LEU A 10 -7.57 30.52 24.89
C LEU A 10 -8.87 29.88 25.40
N ASP A 11 -9.57 30.55 26.33
CA ASP A 11 -10.86 30.13 26.87
C ASP A 11 -12.04 30.60 25.97
N THR A 12 -11.78 31.34 24.90
CA THR A 12 -12.78 31.82 23.93
C THR A 12 -12.70 31.13 22.56
N LEU A 13 -11.80 30.16 22.39
CA LEU A 13 -11.65 29.44 21.15
C LEU A 13 -12.82 28.45 20.94
N PRO A 14 -13.34 28.31 19.71
CA PRO A 14 -14.21 27.19 19.38
C PRO A 14 -13.50 25.88 19.70
N VAL A 15 -14.22 24.86 20.19
CA VAL A 15 -13.74 23.53 20.62
C VAL A 15 -12.83 22.79 19.59
N PHE A 16 -12.73 23.32 18.37
CA PHE A 16 -11.96 22.78 17.24
C PHE A 16 -10.84 23.70 16.72
N GLN A 17 -10.41 24.72 17.46
CA GLN A 17 -9.26 25.57 17.10
C GLN A 17 -8.24 25.61 18.24
N TYR A 18 -6.96 25.42 17.93
CA TYR A 18 -5.88 25.75 18.88
C TYR A 18 -5.03 26.88 18.32
N TYR A 19 -4.54 27.76 19.21
CA TYR A 19 -3.63 28.83 18.83
C TYR A 19 -2.18 28.34 18.95
N ASP A 20 -1.44 28.36 17.85
CA ASP A 20 -0.03 27.96 17.79
C ASP A 20 0.87 29.17 18.09
N GLU A 21 1.49 29.17 19.28
CA GLU A 21 2.38 30.25 19.72
C GLU A 21 3.66 30.38 18.87
N GLN A 22 4.12 29.31 18.22
CA GLN A 22 5.31 29.36 17.37
C GLN A 22 4.99 29.95 15.99
N GLN A 23 3.75 29.78 15.53
CA GLN A 23 3.29 30.21 14.21
C GLN A 23 2.43 31.48 14.23
N ASP A 24 2.10 32.01 15.42
CA ASP A 24 1.22 33.18 15.64
C ASP A 24 -0.09 33.08 14.84
N THR A 25 -0.71 31.89 14.84
CA THR A 25 -1.93 31.62 14.06
C THR A 25 -2.88 30.69 14.81
N LEU A 26 -4.17 30.87 14.56
CA LEU A 26 -5.20 29.91 14.92
C LEU A 26 -5.19 28.76 13.91
N ILE A 27 -5.12 27.53 14.42
CA ILE A 27 -5.14 26.29 13.65
C ILE A 27 -6.46 25.59 13.95
N ASP A 28 -7.31 25.51 12.93
CA ASP A 28 -8.45 24.61 12.98
C ASP A 28 -7.96 23.16 13.06
N ILE A 29 -8.32 22.46 14.14
CA ILE A 29 -8.28 21.00 14.24
C ILE A 29 -9.48 20.44 13.45
N VAL A 30 -9.54 20.75 12.15
CA VAL A 30 -10.43 20.02 11.23
C VAL A 30 -9.68 18.76 10.81
N SER A 31 -10.27 17.58 11.07
CA SER A 31 -9.90 16.40 10.32
C SER A 31 -10.14 16.67 8.83
N ASP A 32 -9.27 16.14 7.97
CA ASP A 32 -9.31 16.33 6.50
C ASP A 32 -10.62 15.84 5.80
N ASP A 33 -11.72 15.61 6.52
CA ASP A 33 -12.96 14.99 6.05
C ASP A 33 -14.27 15.74 6.36
N ASN A 34 -14.23 16.99 6.85
CA ASN A 34 -15.41 17.85 6.89
C ASN A 34 -16.65 17.21 7.56
N THR A 35 -16.42 16.47 8.63
CA THR A 35 -17.45 16.16 9.63
C THR A 35 -16.95 16.68 10.96
N HIS A 36 -17.81 17.41 11.69
CA HIS A 36 -17.73 17.54 13.16
C HIS A 36 -17.26 16.22 13.79
N PRO A 37 -16.69 16.18 15.01
CA PRO A 37 -16.58 14.92 15.72
C PRO A 37 -18.00 14.36 15.83
N ARG A 38 -18.35 13.48 14.90
CA ARG A 38 -19.47 12.58 15.10
C ARG A 38 -18.97 11.74 16.25
N VAL A 39 -19.69 11.78 17.37
CA VAL A 39 -19.80 10.58 18.17
C VAL A 39 -20.11 9.48 17.16
N ILE A 40 -19.18 8.56 16.92
CA ILE A 40 -19.56 7.35 16.18
C ILE A 40 -20.69 6.77 17.02
N GLU A 41 -21.89 6.73 16.44
CA GLU A 41 -23.10 6.46 17.23
C GLU A 41 -23.04 5.06 17.88
N ASP A 42 -22.20 4.15 17.34
CA ASP A 42 -21.97 2.78 17.84
C ASP A 42 -20.56 2.24 17.52
N TYR A 43 -20.14 1.17 18.22
CA TYR A 43 -18.94 0.39 17.90
C TYR A 43 -18.98 -0.15 16.45
N VAL A 44 -17.82 -0.43 15.85
CA VAL A 44 -17.74 -1.04 14.51
C VAL A 44 -17.30 -2.49 14.61
N LEU A 45 -18.10 -3.41 14.04
CA LEU A 45 -17.73 -4.81 13.80
C LEU A 45 -17.33 -5.03 12.33
N ASP A 46 -16.22 -5.73 12.10
CA ASP A 46 -15.82 -6.19 10.77
C ASP A 46 -16.23 -7.67 10.59
N PRO A 47 -17.11 -8.01 9.63
CA PRO A 47 -17.51 -9.38 9.37
C PRO A 47 -16.37 -10.35 9.03
N VAL A 48 -15.20 -9.83 8.62
CA VAL A 48 -14.02 -10.62 8.27
C VAL A 48 -13.27 -11.10 9.52
N ASP A 49 -13.22 -10.29 10.58
CA ASP A 49 -12.53 -10.64 11.83
C ASP A 49 -13.31 -11.65 12.66
N TRP A 50 -14.64 -11.65 12.53
CA TRP A 50 -15.56 -12.45 13.35
C TRP A 50 -16.07 -13.72 12.64
N GLN A 51 -15.37 -14.22 11.62
CA GLN A 51 -15.80 -15.41 10.88
C GLN A 51 -15.83 -16.69 11.76
N VAL A 52 -16.90 -17.47 11.61
CA VAL A 52 -17.19 -18.78 12.26
C VAL A 52 -16.07 -19.84 12.08
N ASN A 53 -15.06 -19.56 11.25
CA ASN A 53 -13.94 -20.46 10.97
C ASN A 53 -12.64 -20.12 11.72
N ASN A 54 -12.69 -19.37 12.83
CA ASN A 54 -11.62 -19.35 13.83
C ASN A 54 -11.45 -20.76 14.47
N ARG A 55 -10.87 -21.70 13.72
CA ARG A 55 -10.52 -23.06 14.13
C ARG A 55 -9.29 -23.11 15.06
N GLY A 56 -9.15 -22.11 15.92
CA GLY A 56 -8.11 -22.01 16.95
C GLY A 56 -8.65 -21.99 18.39
N LEU A 57 -9.97 -21.92 18.59
CA LEU A 57 -10.58 -21.71 19.90
C LEU A 57 -11.59 -22.81 20.25
N ASP A 58 -11.10 -24.04 20.35
CA ASP A 58 -11.68 -25.03 21.25
C ASP A 58 -10.63 -25.34 22.33
N ARG A 59 -10.48 -24.40 23.27
CA ARG A 59 -9.58 -24.54 24.43
C ARG A 59 -10.25 -25.12 25.66
N GLY A 60 -11.50 -25.59 25.57
CA GLY A 60 -12.14 -26.38 26.63
C GLY A 60 -12.25 -25.70 28.01
N ASP A 61 -12.03 -24.39 28.10
CA ASP A 61 -11.96 -23.60 29.34
C ASP A 61 -13.07 -22.55 29.49
N GLY A 62 -14.06 -22.54 28.60
CA GLY A 62 -15.30 -21.77 28.78
C GLY A 62 -15.18 -20.25 28.61
N MET A 63 -14.10 -19.77 27.98
CA MET A 63 -13.86 -18.34 27.70
C MET A 63 -13.94 -18.01 26.20
N GLY A 64 -14.76 -18.75 25.44
CA GLY A 64 -15.23 -18.34 24.12
C GLY A 64 -16.55 -17.57 24.23
N PRO A 65 -16.94 -16.78 23.21
CA PRO A 65 -18.27 -16.19 23.20
C PRO A 65 -19.33 -17.32 23.31
N PRO A 66 -20.38 -17.16 24.13
CA PRO A 66 -21.47 -18.13 24.21
C PRO A 66 -22.04 -18.44 22.82
N ASN A 67 -22.53 -19.66 22.61
CA ASN A 67 -23.27 -19.99 21.38
C ASN A 67 -24.44 -19.00 21.19
N GLY A 68 -24.42 -18.21 20.11
CA GLY A 68 -25.49 -17.27 19.75
C GLY A 68 -25.15 -15.77 19.79
N VAL A 69 -23.87 -15.40 19.87
CA VAL A 69 -23.40 -13.98 19.91
C VAL A 69 -22.84 -13.56 18.56
N ASP A 70 -23.62 -12.85 17.74
CA ASP A 70 -23.24 -12.44 16.37
C ASP A 70 -23.29 -10.91 16.14
N THR A 71 -23.80 -10.12 17.10
CA THR A 71 -24.02 -8.67 16.94
C THR A 71 -23.39 -7.82 18.06
N ILE A 72 -23.21 -6.50 17.83
CA ILE A 72 -22.71 -5.56 18.85
C ILE A 72 -23.54 -5.64 20.15
N PRO A 73 -24.90 -5.63 20.10
CA PRO A 73 -25.72 -5.83 21.30
C PRO A 73 -25.45 -7.14 22.03
N ASP A 74 -25.15 -8.24 21.32
CA ASP A 74 -24.86 -9.52 21.96
C ASP A 74 -23.50 -9.49 22.68
N ILE A 75 -22.50 -8.78 22.11
CA ILE A 75 -21.17 -8.60 22.71
C ILE A 75 -21.26 -7.72 23.97
N LEU A 76 -22.04 -6.64 23.90
CA LEU A 76 -22.15 -5.65 24.99
C LEU A 76 -23.25 -5.97 26.03
N GLY A 77 -24.09 -6.99 25.79
CA GLY A 77 -25.29 -7.29 26.59
C GLY A 77 -25.31 -8.66 27.30
N HIS A 78 -24.25 -9.49 27.17
CA HIS A 78 -24.21 -10.84 27.75
C HIS A 78 -23.62 -10.87 29.17
N ASN A 79 -24.35 -11.45 30.13
CA ASN A 79 -23.97 -11.62 31.55
C ASN A 79 -24.09 -10.34 32.41
N ILE A 80 -25.20 -9.62 32.23
CA ILE A 80 -25.51 -8.29 32.80
C ILE A 80 -26.26 -8.32 34.14
N ASP A 81 -26.38 -9.48 34.80
CA ASP A 81 -27.28 -9.65 35.96
C ASP A 81 -26.78 -8.91 37.23
N ASP A 82 -25.51 -8.52 37.29
CA ASP A 82 -24.87 -7.95 38.50
C ASP A 82 -24.50 -6.45 38.40
N LEU A 83 -24.73 -5.80 37.26
CA LEU A 83 -24.39 -4.38 37.05
C LEU A 83 -25.66 -3.52 37.07
N VAL A 84 -25.56 -2.31 37.63
CA VAL A 84 -26.67 -1.34 37.66
C VAL A 84 -26.42 -0.26 36.62
N CYS A 85 -27.46 0.10 35.85
CA CYS A 85 -27.37 1.21 34.91
C CYS A 85 -27.12 2.53 35.68
N PHE A 86 -26.04 3.25 35.37
CA PHE A 86 -25.66 4.45 36.13
C PHE A 86 -26.66 5.59 35.99
N VAL A 87 -27.29 5.74 34.81
CA VAL A 87 -28.38 6.72 34.59
C VAL A 87 -29.54 6.44 35.55
N CYS A 88 -29.85 5.16 35.74
CA CYS A 88 -30.91 4.72 36.64
C CYS A 88 -30.51 4.81 38.11
N GLU A 89 -29.24 4.51 38.41
CA GLU A 89 -28.66 4.63 39.75
C GLU A 89 -28.69 6.09 40.24
N GLN A 90 -28.32 7.04 39.37
CA GLN A 90 -28.38 8.47 39.67
C GLN A 90 -29.83 8.98 39.79
N ALA A 91 -30.74 8.49 38.94
CA ALA A 91 -32.14 8.91 38.93
C ALA A 91 -33.04 8.16 39.95
N GLY A 92 -32.54 7.10 40.60
CA GLY A 92 -33.33 6.23 41.47
C GLY A 92 -34.51 5.55 40.77
N SER A 93 -34.37 5.22 39.49
CA SER A 93 -35.46 4.73 38.62
C SER A 93 -35.18 3.34 38.03
N ALA A 94 -36.22 2.70 37.49
CA ALA A 94 -36.06 1.43 36.78
C ALA A 94 -35.49 1.65 35.37
N CYS A 95 -34.65 0.73 34.90
CA CYS A 95 -33.99 0.86 33.61
C CYS A 95 -34.93 0.71 32.42
N ASP A 96 -34.96 1.75 31.59
CA ASP A 96 -35.73 1.85 30.34
C ASP A 96 -34.88 1.48 29.10
N GLY A 97 -33.65 0.99 29.30
CA GLY A 97 -32.80 0.50 28.22
C GLY A 97 -32.39 1.59 27.23
N GLN A 98 -33.22 1.84 26.21
CA GLN A 98 -32.96 2.77 25.12
C GLN A 98 -32.93 4.23 25.59
N ASN A 99 -33.90 4.64 26.40
CA ASN A 99 -33.94 6.00 26.93
C ASN A 99 -32.70 6.30 27.81
N CYS A 100 -32.24 5.31 28.58
CA CYS A 100 -31.01 5.44 29.36
C CYS A 100 -29.75 5.55 28.48
N ILE A 101 -29.74 4.93 27.29
CA ILE A 101 -28.66 5.10 26.30
C ILE A 101 -28.65 6.53 25.76
N GLU A 102 -29.82 7.07 25.42
CA GLU A 102 -29.94 8.42 24.88
C GLU A 102 -29.54 9.48 25.93
N ILE A 103 -29.95 9.31 27.19
CA ILE A 103 -29.55 10.19 28.29
C ILE A 103 -28.03 10.16 28.50
N ALA A 104 -27.43 8.96 28.59
CA ALA A 104 -25.99 8.84 28.78
C ALA A 104 -25.19 9.47 27.62
N LYS A 105 -25.64 9.28 26.37
CA LYS A 105 -25.04 9.90 25.19
C LYS A 105 -25.10 11.42 25.25
N PHE A 106 -26.27 11.96 25.58
CA PHE A 106 -26.44 13.40 25.75
C PHE A 106 -25.51 13.98 26.83
N ASP A 107 -25.38 13.31 27.98
CA ASP A 107 -24.50 13.76 29.07
C ASP A 107 -23.00 13.73 28.68
N PHE A 108 -22.59 12.76 27.87
CA PHE A 108 -21.22 12.70 27.33
C PHE A 108 -20.96 13.77 26.29
N GLU A 109 -21.92 14.02 25.40
CA GLU A 109 -21.85 15.11 24.41
C GLU A 109 -21.80 16.46 25.11
N ASP A 110 -22.67 16.70 26.09
CA ASP A 110 -22.66 17.92 26.90
C ASP A 110 -21.33 18.09 27.63
N THR A 111 -20.79 17.03 28.24
CA THR A 111 -19.48 17.12 28.91
C THR A 111 -18.35 17.43 27.92
N ALA A 112 -18.36 16.80 26.74
CA ALA A 112 -17.37 17.06 25.70
C ALA A 112 -17.42 18.49 25.20
N ASP A 113 -18.62 19.00 24.92
CA ASP A 113 -18.82 20.34 24.35
C ASP A 113 -18.66 21.45 25.39
N THR A 114 -19.09 21.22 26.64
CA THR A 114 -19.15 22.26 27.68
C THR A 114 -18.00 22.24 28.67
N LYS A 115 -17.14 21.21 28.67
CA LYS A 115 -16.04 21.11 29.66
C LYS A 115 -14.69 20.65 29.09
N LEU A 116 -14.64 20.11 27.87
CA LEU A 116 -13.42 19.57 27.28
C LEU A 116 -12.97 20.32 26.03
N GLN A 117 -11.68 20.26 25.75
CA GLN A 117 -11.05 20.84 24.56
C GLN A 117 -9.80 20.04 24.20
N ILE A 118 -9.41 20.02 22.94
CA ILE A 118 -8.14 19.41 22.52
C ILE A 118 -7.07 20.50 22.43
N ARG A 119 -5.92 20.28 23.04
CA ARG A 119 -4.75 21.17 22.91
C ARG A 119 -3.51 20.36 22.56
N GLN A 120 -2.46 21.04 22.09
CA GLN A 120 -1.15 20.41 21.93
C GLN A 120 -0.61 20.02 23.31
N ALA A 121 -0.26 18.75 23.46
CA ALA A 121 0.37 18.17 24.63
C ALA A 121 1.79 17.72 24.30
N ARG A 122 2.55 17.30 25.32
CA ARG A 122 3.95 16.89 25.15
C ARG A 122 4.15 15.76 24.13
N TRP A 123 3.18 14.86 24.01
CA TRP A 123 3.26 13.64 23.19
C TRP A 123 2.38 13.68 21.94
N GLY A 124 1.89 14.87 21.56
CA GLY A 124 0.99 15.06 20.43
C GLY A 124 -0.19 15.96 20.81
N TYR A 125 -1.41 15.43 20.70
CA TYR A 125 -2.62 16.11 21.14
C TYR A 125 -3.10 15.51 22.46
N GLY A 126 -3.63 16.34 23.35
CA GLY A 126 -4.20 15.95 24.64
C GLY A 126 -5.59 16.54 24.84
N VAL A 127 -6.39 15.91 25.69
CA VAL A 127 -7.70 16.42 26.12
C VAL A 127 -7.51 17.24 27.38
N PHE A 128 -7.98 18.49 27.41
CA PHE A 128 -7.86 19.39 28.55
C PHE A 128 -9.25 19.79 29.03
N ALA A 129 -9.39 19.96 30.35
CA ALA A 129 -10.57 20.58 30.93
C ALA A 129 -10.51 22.10 30.67
N TRP A 130 -11.56 22.71 30.14
CA TRP A 130 -11.66 24.19 30.05
C TRP A 130 -12.50 24.79 31.17
N ALA A 131 -13.29 23.97 31.86
CA ALA A 131 -13.97 24.29 33.10
C ALA A 131 -13.63 23.27 34.18
N ARG A 132 -13.88 23.60 35.46
CA ARG A 132 -13.68 22.65 36.57
C ARG A 132 -14.58 21.43 36.39
N ILE A 133 -14.00 20.22 36.47
CA ILE A 133 -14.72 18.95 36.42
C ILE A 133 -14.67 18.30 37.81
N PRO A 134 -15.81 18.11 38.49
CA PRO A 134 -15.85 17.47 39.82
C PRO A 134 -15.44 16.00 39.77
N ARG A 135 -14.87 15.48 40.87
CA ARG A 135 -14.63 14.05 41.08
C ARG A 135 -15.89 13.22 40.84
N GLY A 136 -15.74 12.07 40.20
CA GLY A 136 -16.84 11.14 39.90
C GLY A 136 -17.63 11.50 38.65
N THR A 137 -17.21 12.55 37.92
CA THR A 137 -17.77 12.87 36.59
C THR A 137 -17.24 11.89 35.56
N LEU A 138 -18.14 11.37 34.72
CA LEU A 138 -17.81 10.57 33.56
C LEU A 138 -17.45 11.48 32.37
N ILE A 139 -16.26 11.32 31.81
CA ILE A 139 -15.74 12.15 30.73
C ILE A 139 -16.31 11.76 29.37
N GLY A 140 -16.49 10.46 29.13
CA GLY A 140 -17.03 9.94 27.88
C GLY A 140 -16.74 8.45 27.69
N GLU A 141 -17.44 7.84 26.74
CA GLU A 141 -17.22 6.46 26.31
C GLU A 141 -15.98 6.33 25.43
N TYR A 142 -15.15 5.32 25.67
CA TYR A 142 -14.02 5.00 24.81
C TYR A 142 -14.50 4.20 23.58
N LEU A 143 -14.68 4.90 22.46
CA LEU A 143 -15.21 4.35 21.21
C LEU A 143 -14.09 3.92 20.26
N GLY A 144 -14.22 2.71 19.71
CA GLY A 144 -13.27 2.13 18.76
C GLY A 144 -13.86 0.96 17.97
N ARG A 145 -13.03 0.34 17.12
CA ARG A 145 -13.36 -0.93 16.45
C ARG A 145 -13.25 -2.08 17.46
N LEU A 146 -14.28 -2.91 17.60
CA LEU A 146 -14.20 -4.11 18.44
C LEU A 146 -13.44 -5.22 17.71
N MET A 147 -12.52 -5.87 18.42
CA MET A 147 -11.67 -6.96 17.92
C MET A 147 -11.71 -8.16 18.88
N PRO A 148 -11.47 -9.39 18.41
CA PRO A 148 -11.28 -10.54 19.29
C PRO A 148 -10.05 -10.38 20.22
N LEU A 149 -10.12 -10.87 21.45
CA LEU A 149 -9.05 -10.79 22.46
C LEU A 149 -7.67 -11.33 22.00
N ASP A 150 -7.66 -12.38 21.18
CA ASP A 150 -6.46 -13.01 20.66
C ASP A 150 -5.81 -12.24 19.51
N TYR A 151 -6.51 -11.23 18.96
CA TYR A 151 -6.05 -10.38 17.86
C TYR A 151 -5.27 -9.14 18.35
N ALA A 152 -5.57 -8.64 19.55
CA ALA A 152 -4.94 -7.43 20.08
C ALA A 152 -3.47 -7.62 20.46
N HIS A 153 -3.07 -8.80 20.92
CA HIS A 153 -1.68 -9.08 21.28
C HIS A 153 -0.72 -9.11 20.07
N ALA A 154 -1.24 -9.21 18.84
CA ALA A 154 -0.45 -9.18 17.60
C ALA A 154 -0.26 -7.76 17.01
N LEU A 155 -1.08 -6.79 17.45
CA LEU A 155 -1.08 -5.43 16.98
C LEU A 155 -0.45 -4.55 18.06
N ASP A 156 0.86 -4.36 17.96
CA ASP A 156 1.65 -3.34 18.68
C ASP A 156 1.06 -1.93 18.44
N ASN A 157 -0.06 -1.63 19.10
CA ASN A 157 -0.94 -0.50 18.85
C ASN A 157 -1.28 0.19 20.18
N ARG A 158 -1.28 1.52 20.15
CA ARG A 158 -1.23 2.41 21.31
C ARG A 158 -2.60 2.81 21.88
N TYR A 159 -3.69 2.28 21.31
CA TYR A 159 -5.08 2.72 21.54
C TYR A 159 -6.05 1.54 21.74
N ILE A 160 -5.61 0.51 22.48
CA ILE A 160 -6.41 -0.70 22.72
C ILE A 160 -6.87 -0.75 24.17
N PHE A 161 -8.17 -1.01 24.36
CA PHE A 161 -8.78 -1.22 25.67
C PHE A 161 -9.68 -2.45 25.67
N THR A 162 -9.49 -3.34 26.64
CA THR A 162 -10.31 -4.56 26.77
C THR A 162 -11.70 -4.24 27.33
N VAL A 163 -12.72 -4.55 26.55
CA VAL A 163 -14.12 -4.51 26.96
C VAL A 163 -14.50 -5.93 27.39
N GLU A 164 -14.58 -6.14 28.71
CA GLU A 164 -14.96 -7.40 29.39
C GLU A 164 -14.36 -8.70 28.81
N ASN A 165 -13.07 -9.00 28.98
CA ASN A 165 -12.46 -10.33 28.71
C ASN A 165 -13.01 -11.08 27.46
N ARG A 166 -13.44 -10.38 26.40
CA ARG A 166 -14.15 -10.94 25.24
C ARG A 166 -13.83 -10.19 23.95
N ALA A 167 -13.72 -8.86 24.02
CA ALA A 167 -13.30 -8.04 22.90
C ALA A 167 -12.38 -6.89 23.33
N ASP A 168 -11.53 -6.46 22.40
CA ASP A 168 -10.66 -5.30 22.55
C ASP A 168 -11.17 -4.17 21.65
N SER A 169 -11.37 -2.98 22.23
CA SER A 169 -11.72 -1.75 21.52
C SER A 169 -10.45 -1.06 21.03
N ASN A 170 -10.28 -0.94 19.72
CA ASN A 170 -9.17 -0.24 19.07
C ASN A 170 -9.63 1.12 18.51
N ALA A 171 -9.15 2.21 19.10
CA ALA A 171 -9.46 3.57 18.65
C ALA A 171 -8.46 4.15 17.61
N GLU A 172 -7.71 3.31 16.89
CA GLU A 172 -6.81 3.71 15.78
C GLU A 172 -7.57 4.38 14.63
N MET A 173 -8.85 4.05 14.42
CA MET A 173 -9.74 4.78 13.50
C MET A 173 -10.46 5.92 14.25
N TYR A 174 -10.62 7.06 13.59
CA TYR A 174 -11.15 8.29 14.16
C TYR A 174 -12.52 8.10 14.85
N GLY A 175 -12.51 7.94 16.18
CA GLY A 175 -13.68 7.70 17.03
C GLY A 175 -14.28 8.96 17.63
N ASN A 176 -13.82 9.37 18.81
CA ASN A 176 -14.28 10.55 19.55
C ASN A 176 -13.13 11.21 20.34
N ILE A 177 -13.43 12.28 21.10
CA ILE A 177 -12.43 13.07 21.85
C ILE A 177 -11.63 12.24 22.86
N THR A 178 -12.21 11.20 23.46
CA THR A 178 -11.54 10.34 24.46
C THR A 178 -10.35 9.57 23.89
N ARG A 179 -10.21 9.46 22.56
CA ARG A 179 -9.03 8.86 21.92
C ARG A 179 -7.73 9.63 22.17
N TYR A 180 -7.83 10.93 22.47
CA TYR A 180 -6.70 11.82 22.68
C TYR A 180 -6.31 11.96 24.15
N VAL A 181 -6.94 11.18 25.05
CA VAL A 181 -6.57 11.15 26.47
C VAL A 181 -5.20 10.48 26.58
N ASN A 182 -4.21 11.23 27.06
CA ASN A 182 -2.83 10.76 27.12
C ASN A 182 -2.53 10.00 28.42
N HIS A 183 -1.37 9.36 28.42
CA HIS A 183 -0.85 8.75 29.64
C HIS A 183 -0.20 9.76 30.59
N HIS A 184 -0.54 9.64 31.88
CA HIS A 184 0.25 10.21 32.98
C HIS A 184 0.21 9.23 34.16
N CYS A 185 1.34 9.03 34.85
CA CYS A 185 1.37 8.07 35.95
C CYS A 185 0.52 8.55 37.14
N ASP A 186 0.57 9.84 37.48
CA ASP A 186 -0.35 10.47 38.46
C ASP A 186 -1.59 10.99 37.73
N CYS A 187 -2.43 10.06 37.25
CA CYS A 187 -3.59 10.36 36.43
C CYS A 187 -4.76 10.93 37.25
N ASN A 188 -5.59 11.75 36.60
CA ASN A 188 -6.80 12.35 37.19
C ASN A 188 -8.10 11.67 36.76
N THR A 189 -8.01 10.69 35.86
CA THR A 189 -9.12 9.81 35.46
C THR A 189 -8.70 8.35 35.50
N GLU A 190 -9.66 7.48 35.76
CA GLU A 190 -9.50 6.03 35.72
C GLU A 190 -10.46 5.42 34.70
N PRO A 191 -10.00 4.43 33.90
CA PRO A 191 -10.88 3.64 33.05
C PRO A 191 -11.72 2.70 33.89
N MET A 192 -13.04 2.71 33.66
CA MET A 192 -13.97 1.79 34.30
C MET A 192 -14.98 1.25 33.30
N ILE A 193 -15.56 0.10 33.64
CA ILE A 193 -16.72 -0.43 32.92
C ILE A 193 -17.96 0.16 33.57
N ALA A 194 -18.78 0.86 32.76
CA ALA A 194 -20.06 1.39 33.19
C ALA A 194 -21.20 0.75 32.38
N MET A 195 -22.38 0.70 32.98
CA MET A 195 -23.60 0.32 32.26
C MET A 195 -24.51 1.50 32.06
N TYR A 196 -25.01 1.67 30.83
CA TYR A 196 -26.17 2.49 30.57
C TYR A 196 -27.15 1.71 29.68
N GLY A 197 -28.43 1.72 30.07
CA GLY A 197 -29.41 0.81 29.48
C GLY A 197 -29.06 -0.66 29.76
N LYS A 198 -28.78 -1.40 28.68
CA LYS A 198 -28.32 -2.80 28.69
C LYS A 198 -26.94 -3.00 28.04
N ARG A 199 -26.14 -1.93 27.91
CA ARG A 199 -24.79 -1.95 27.31
C ARG A 199 -23.72 -1.80 28.41
N ALA A 200 -22.78 -2.74 28.47
CA ALA A 200 -21.51 -2.55 29.16
C ALA A 200 -20.54 -1.81 28.23
N VAL A 201 -19.95 -0.71 28.71
CA VAL A 201 -19.03 0.13 27.93
C VAL A 201 -17.82 0.54 28.77
N MET A 202 -16.71 0.86 28.11
CA MET A 202 -15.59 1.51 28.79
C MET A 202 -15.79 3.02 28.83
N VAL A 203 -15.65 3.61 30.00
CA VAL A 203 -15.73 5.06 30.23
C VAL A 203 -14.57 5.53 31.08
N PHE A 204 -14.24 6.81 31.03
CA PHE A 204 -13.28 7.43 31.95
C PHE A 204 -14.00 8.20 33.06
N GLU A 205 -13.77 7.82 34.32
CA GLU A 205 -14.30 8.51 35.51
C GLU A 205 -13.18 9.35 36.16
N THR A 206 -13.49 10.60 36.51
CA THR A 206 -12.56 11.45 37.25
C THR A 206 -12.34 10.94 38.68
N THR A 207 -11.09 10.70 39.06
CA THR A 207 -10.71 10.19 40.39
C THR A 207 -10.62 11.29 41.45
N ARG A 208 -10.45 12.53 41.00
CA ARG A 208 -10.41 13.76 41.79
C ARG A 208 -11.01 14.92 41.00
N ASP A 209 -11.17 16.06 41.66
CA ASP A 209 -11.53 17.29 40.96
C ASP A 209 -10.40 17.66 39.98
N VAL A 210 -10.78 17.98 38.74
CA VAL A 210 -9.90 18.43 37.66
C VAL A 210 -10.08 19.93 37.49
N ALA A 211 -8.97 20.68 37.55
CA ALA A 211 -9.00 22.13 37.39
C ALA A 211 -9.17 22.53 35.91
N ALA A 212 -9.68 23.74 35.67
CA ALA A 212 -9.64 24.33 34.33
C ALA A 212 -8.17 24.49 33.88
N GLY A 213 -7.89 24.11 32.65
CA GLY A 213 -6.56 24.08 32.04
C GLY A 213 -5.76 22.79 32.30
N GLU A 214 -6.27 21.85 33.08
CA GLU A 214 -5.59 20.59 33.38
C GLU A 214 -5.84 19.50 32.32
N GLU A 215 -4.83 18.71 31.97
CA GLU A 215 -4.95 17.61 30.99
C GLU A 215 -5.65 16.40 31.61
N ILE A 216 -6.66 15.88 30.93
CA ILE A 216 -7.30 14.60 31.24
C ILE A 216 -6.34 13.47 30.85
N THR A 217 -5.97 12.66 31.84
CA THR A 217 -4.95 11.62 31.69
C THR A 217 -5.35 10.34 32.38
N ILE A 218 -4.86 9.21 31.88
CA ILE A 218 -5.08 7.85 32.42
C ILE A 218 -3.76 7.08 32.56
N ASP A 219 -3.73 6.07 33.43
CA ASP A 219 -2.63 5.10 33.44
C ASP A 219 -2.87 4.02 32.37
N TYR A 220 -1.97 3.90 31.39
CA TYR A 220 -2.06 2.85 30.36
C TYR A 220 -1.67 1.46 30.88
N GLY A 221 -1.16 1.37 32.10
CA GLY A 221 -0.91 0.12 32.78
C GLY A 221 0.38 -0.60 32.34
N PRO A 222 0.63 -1.77 32.94
CA PRO A 222 1.94 -2.44 32.95
C PRO A 222 2.34 -3.13 31.67
N THR A 223 1.37 -3.46 30.83
CA THR A 223 1.60 -4.11 29.55
C THR A 223 2.07 -3.12 28.50
N TYR A 224 1.79 -1.83 28.71
CA TYR A 224 2.16 -0.75 27.81
C TYR A 224 3.61 -0.28 28.03
N PHE A 225 3.97 0.08 29.27
CA PHE A 225 5.33 0.53 29.60
C PHE A 225 6.17 -0.58 30.20
N ASN A 226 7.09 -1.10 29.39
CA ASN A 226 7.98 -2.22 29.73
C ASN A 226 9.45 -1.81 29.55
N ALA A 227 10.38 -2.75 29.76
CA ALA A 227 11.82 -2.48 29.69
C ALA A 227 12.29 -1.93 28.33
N ASP A 228 11.60 -2.28 27.24
CA ASP A 228 11.93 -1.84 25.87
C ASP A 228 11.26 -0.50 25.52
N GLN A 229 10.20 -0.12 26.23
CA GLN A 229 9.46 1.13 26.08
C GLN A 229 9.13 1.75 27.45
N PRO A 230 10.10 2.41 28.11
CA PRO A 230 9.87 3.04 29.41
C PRO A 230 8.96 4.27 29.29
N CYS A 231 8.13 4.51 30.30
CA CYS A 231 7.31 5.71 30.42
C CYS A 231 8.21 6.94 30.57
N GLN A 232 7.83 8.04 29.92
CA GLN A 232 8.56 9.31 29.93
C GLN A 232 7.71 10.48 30.43
N CYS A 233 6.57 10.22 31.07
CA CYS A 233 5.75 11.28 31.65
C CYS A 233 6.52 12.05 32.74
N ASP A 234 6.04 13.25 33.03
CA ASP A 234 6.62 14.21 33.97
C ASP A 234 6.29 13.91 35.45
N ALA A 235 5.52 12.86 35.73
CA ALA A 235 5.34 12.36 37.10
C ALA A 235 6.67 11.97 37.77
N PHE A 236 7.68 11.59 36.99
CA PHE A 236 9.02 11.27 37.47
C PHE A 236 10.10 12.00 36.67
N PRO A 237 11.23 12.40 37.29
CA PRO A 237 12.32 13.07 36.59
C PRO A 237 13.17 12.14 35.71
N TYR A 238 12.77 10.87 35.55
CA TYR A 238 13.51 9.85 34.78
C TYR A 238 12.55 8.85 34.10
N PRO A 239 12.98 8.20 33.00
CA PRO A 239 12.22 7.13 32.37
C PRO A 239 12.07 5.93 33.32
N HIS A 240 10.88 5.35 33.37
CA HIS A 240 10.58 4.23 34.29
C HIS A 240 9.58 3.25 33.68
N THR A 241 9.69 1.99 34.07
CA THR A 241 8.70 0.94 33.77
C THR A 241 7.51 1.02 34.71
N SER A 242 6.39 0.40 34.36
CA SER A 242 5.24 0.35 35.28
C SER A 242 5.52 -0.43 36.58
N GLU A 243 6.52 -1.32 36.60
CA GLU A 243 6.95 -2.02 37.81
C GLU A 243 7.75 -1.10 38.75
N GLU A 244 8.59 -0.22 38.20
CA GLU A 244 9.31 0.82 38.94
C GLU A 244 8.34 1.90 39.47
N TYR A 245 7.35 2.30 38.66
CA TYR A 245 6.27 3.20 39.07
C TYR A 245 5.49 2.64 40.27
N ARG A 246 5.00 1.40 40.18
CA ARG A 246 4.21 0.77 41.25
C ARG A 246 4.95 0.60 42.56
N ARG A 247 6.28 0.43 42.50
CA ARG A 247 7.11 0.30 43.70
C ARG A 247 7.57 1.65 44.24
N ARG A 248 7.29 2.76 43.55
CA ARG A 248 7.80 4.12 43.87
C ARG A 248 9.28 4.12 44.21
N VAL A 249 10.06 3.38 43.43
CA VAL A 249 11.50 3.20 43.67
C VAL A 249 12.25 4.33 42.98
N ASN A 250 12.92 5.16 43.76
CA ASN A 250 13.87 6.15 43.27
C ASN A 250 15.06 5.45 42.59
N PRO A 251 15.85 6.14 41.74
CA PRO A 251 17.01 5.55 41.06
C PRO A 251 18.09 5.01 42.02
N ASP A 252 18.02 5.38 43.30
CA ASP A 252 18.89 4.92 44.39
C ASP A 252 18.36 3.70 45.17
N GLY A 253 17.17 3.18 44.82
CA GLY A 253 16.56 2.01 45.44
C GLY A 253 15.60 2.30 46.61
N THR A 254 15.32 3.57 46.92
CA THR A 254 14.42 3.96 48.03
C THR A 254 12.94 4.00 47.62
N VAL A 255 12.02 3.58 48.51
CA VAL A 255 10.55 3.49 48.25
C VAL A 255 9.81 4.65 48.91
N ASP A 256 9.01 5.41 48.15
CA ASP A 256 8.18 6.50 48.67
C ASP A 256 6.79 6.02 49.19
N ALA A 257 6.38 6.48 50.37
CA ALA A 257 5.35 5.84 51.22
C ALA A 257 3.95 6.48 51.17
N THR A 258 3.57 7.16 50.09
CA THR A 258 2.22 7.73 49.94
C THR A 258 1.38 6.89 48.97
N GLY A 259 0.37 6.18 49.49
CA GLY A 259 -0.39 5.18 48.74
C GLY A 259 -1.50 5.75 47.87
N VAL A 260 -1.57 5.30 46.62
CA VAL A 260 -2.80 5.16 45.83
C VAL A 260 -2.84 3.72 45.29
N GLY A 261 -4.05 3.16 45.27
CA GLY A 261 -4.34 1.72 45.24
C GLY A 261 -3.81 0.95 44.04
N THR A 262 -3.35 -0.25 44.34
CA THR A 262 -2.93 -1.32 43.42
C THR A 262 -4.00 -1.67 42.37
N TYR A 263 -3.54 -1.91 41.14
CA TYR A 263 -4.20 -2.71 40.10
C TYR A 263 -4.78 -3.99 40.73
N GLY A 264 -6.09 -3.99 41.00
CA GLY A 264 -6.86 -5.17 41.37
C GLY A 264 -7.77 -5.51 40.20
N GLY A 265 -7.81 -6.78 39.80
CA GLY A 265 -8.65 -7.24 38.70
C GLY A 265 -10.08 -6.68 38.77
N PHE A 266 -10.65 -6.40 37.59
CA PHE A 266 -11.98 -5.82 37.36
C PHE A 266 -12.94 -6.06 38.53
N LYS A 267 -13.09 -5.05 39.40
CA LYS A 267 -14.13 -5.02 40.43
C LYS A 267 -15.32 -4.26 39.87
N GLY A 268 -16.37 -4.98 39.50
CA GLY A 268 -17.70 -4.37 39.39
C GLY A 268 -18.07 -3.72 40.72
N LYS A 269 -18.46 -2.44 40.70
CA LYS A 269 -19.04 -1.76 41.88
C LYS A 269 -20.43 -2.38 42.13
N VAL A 270 -20.51 -3.40 42.99
CA VAL A 270 -21.79 -3.90 43.52
C VAL A 270 -22.21 -3.00 44.69
N GLY A 271 -23.43 -2.48 44.62
CA GLY A 271 -24.00 -1.55 45.58
C GLY A 271 -23.96 -2.05 47.03
N ARG A 272 -23.65 -1.14 47.96
CA ARG A 272 -23.61 -1.40 49.42
C ARG A 272 -25.02 -1.64 49.97
N GLY A 273 -25.27 -2.85 50.47
CA GLY A 273 -26.37 -3.19 51.38
C GLY A 273 -25.88 -4.03 52.57
N ARG A 274 -26.12 -3.56 53.80
CA ARG A 274 -25.81 -4.25 55.08
C ARG A 274 -26.63 -5.54 55.23
N THR A 275 -26.02 -6.67 55.62
CA THR A 275 -26.11 -7.33 56.96
C THR A 275 -25.62 -8.80 56.94
N GLU A 276 -24.78 -9.12 57.94
CA GLU A 276 -24.59 -10.38 58.70
C GLU A 276 -24.14 -11.71 58.02
N GLN A 277 -23.02 -12.22 58.56
CA GLN A 277 -22.47 -13.59 58.47
C GLN A 277 -23.40 -14.64 59.14
N PRO A 278 -23.36 -15.94 58.75
CA PRO A 278 -22.40 -16.87 59.37
C PRO A 278 -21.89 -18.09 58.54
N GLN A 279 -20.62 -18.40 58.80
CA GLN A 279 -19.94 -19.70 59.09
C GLN A 279 -20.16 -21.00 58.27
N ALA A 280 -19.00 -21.50 57.78
CA ALA A 280 -18.37 -22.83 57.95
C ALA A 280 -19.08 -24.13 57.52
N GLY A 281 -18.34 -25.00 56.81
CA GLY A 281 -18.67 -26.43 56.67
C GLY A 281 -17.76 -27.20 55.70
N GLU A 282 -16.89 -28.03 56.26
CA GLU A 282 -15.89 -28.89 55.62
C GLU A 282 -16.44 -30.14 54.90
N ALA A 283 -15.50 -30.79 54.19
CA ALA A 283 -15.44 -32.22 53.87
C ALA A 283 -16.37 -32.72 52.74
N GLY A 284 -15.95 -33.61 51.84
CA GLY A 284 -14.74 -34.39 51.76
C GLY A 284 -14.94 -35.44 50.67
N SER A 285 -13.86 -35.70 49.93
CA SER A 285 -13.46 -36.93 49.24
C SER A 285 -14.47 -38.08 49.06
N VAL A 286 -14.39 -38.76 47.90
CA VAL A 286 -14.04 -40.19 47.78
C VAL A 286 -14.08 -40.55 46.28
N GLN A 287 -12.90 -40.75 45.68
CA GLN A 287 -12.36 -42.05 45.24
C GLN A 287 -13.00 -42.59 43.93
N THR A 288 -12.34 -43.22 42.96
CA THR A 288 -10.97 -43.71 42.80
C THR A 288 -10.84 -44.37 41.42
N ARG A 289 -9.60 -44.40 40.88
CA ARG A 289 -8.91 -45.57 40.26
C ARG A 289 -9.38 -46.08 38.88
N ARG A 290 -8.52 -46.58 37.98
CA ARG A 290 -7.05 -46.64 37.85
C ARG A 290 -6.72 -47.35 36.52
N ALA A 291 -5.43 -47.26 36.16
CA ALA A 291 -4.62 -48.15 35.29
C ALA A 291 -4.68 -47.81 33.79
N LYS A 292 -3.69 -47.12 33.17
CA LYS A 292 -2.22 -47.29 33.08
C LYS A 292 -1.77 -48.69 32.62
N ARG A 293 -1.27 -48.76 31.37
CA ARG A 293 0.04 -49.37 31.11
C ARG A 293 0.76 -48.73 29.90
N LYS A 294 1.92 -48.15 30.25
CA LYS A 294 3.07 -47.69 29.44
C LYS A 294 3.71 -48.86 28.66
N LEU A 295 4.36 -48.68 27.51
CA LEU A 295 5.81 -48.37 27.24
C LEU A 295 6.04 -48.92 25.80
N ARG A 296 6.93 -48.50 24.90
CA ARG A 296 7.98 -47.46 24.78
C ARG A 296 8.49 -47.59 23.32
N THR A 297 8.80 -46.46 22.69
CA THR A 297 9.94 -46.20 21.77
C THR A 297 10.24 -47.07 20.53
N LEU A 298 10.35 -46.31 19.41
CA LEU A 298 11.42 -46.24 18.40
C LEU A 298 11.56 -47.35 17.35
N GLY A 299 11.72 -46.89 16.09
CA GLY A 299 12.62 -47.54 15.12
C GLY A 299 12.00 -47.95 13.79
N GLU A 300 12.12 -47.06 12.80
CA GLU A 300 12.55 -47.27 11.39
C GLU A 300 12.19 -48.54 10.58
N ALA A 301 11.65 -48.24 9.39
CA ALA A 301 12.02 -48.72 8.04
C ALA A 301 11.81 -50.18 7.56
N ALA A 302 11.26 -50.23 6.32
CA ALA A 302 11.33 -51.29 5.30
C ALA A 302 10.51 -52.57 5.57
N ALA A 303 9.98 -53.36 4.63
CA ALA A 303 10.11 -53.49 3.17
C ALA A 303 8.96 -54.37 2.61
N ALA A 304 8.76 -54.33 1.27
CA ALA A 304 8.34 -55.43 0.35
C ALA A 304 6.95 -56.11 0.55
N PRO A 305 6.43 -56.94 -0.40
CA PRO A 305 7.03 -58.22 -0.88
C PRO A 305 7.14 -58.35 -2.43
N GLU A 306 8.24 -58.91 -2.96
CA GLU A 306 8.55 -60.32 -3.37
C GLU A 306 8.13 -60.67 -4.82
N GLU A 307 9.06 -60.90 -5.77
CA GLU A 307 9.94 -62.09 -6.04
C GLU A 307 9.20 -63.20 -6.84
N LYS A 308 9.56 -63.55 -8.10
CA LYS A 308 10.62 -64.50 -8.57
C LYS A 308 10.38 -64.67 -10.10
N GLN A 309 11.29 -64.98 -11.04
CA GLN A 309 12.59 -65.64 -11.02
C GLN A 309 13.29 -65.53 -12.41
N ARG A 310 14.63 -65.52 -12.37
CA ARG A 310 15.63 -66.18 -13.27
C ARG A 310 16.19 -65.49 -14.54
N ARG A 311 17.48 -65.15 -14.36
CA ARG A 311 18.72 -65.47 -15.16
C ARG A 311 18.90 -64.76 -16.52
N VAL A 312 19.86 -63.82 -16.63
CA VAL A 312 21.32 -63.99 -16.94
C VAL A 312 21.47 -64.44 -18.41
N SER A 313 22.16 -63.75 -19.33
CA SER A 313 23.45 -63.03 -19.26
C SER A 313 23.73 -62.26 -20.56
N ASP A 314 24.45 -61.13 -20.40
CA ASP A 314 25.66 -60.73 -21.16
C ASP A 314 25.55 -60.20 -22.62
N GLY A 315 26.48 -59.29 -22.94
CA GLY A 315 26.86 -58.86 -24.28
C GLY A 315 26.42 -57.42 -24.62
N SER A 316 27.05 -56.38 -24.10
CA SER A 316 28.28 -55.75 -24.63
C SER A 316 28.12 -55.00 -25.97
N ARG A 317 28.78 -53.83 -26.03
CA ARG A 317 29.35 -53.17 -27.23
C ARG A 317 28.39 -52.37 -28.12
N THR A 318 28.42 -51.03 -28.11
CA THR A 318 29.41 -50.05 -28.60
C THR A 318 29.05 -49.47 -29.99
N TYR A 319 29.22 -48.14 -30.07
CA TYR A 319 29.75 -47.35 -31.19
C TYR A 319 28.81 -46.70 -32.22
N ARG A 320 28.93 -45.35 -32.22
CA ARG A 320 29.08 -44.40 -33.34
C ARG A 320 28.09 -44.42 -34.50
N GLY A 321 27.62 -43.20 -34.82
CA GLY A 321 27.70 -42.69 -36.19
C GLY A 321 26.50 -41.89 -36.65
N ARG A 322 26.68 -40.56 -36.76
CA ARG A 322 25.85 -39.66 -37.59
C ARG A 322 25.76 -40.19 -39.02
N LEU A 323 24.64 -39.93 -39.71
CA LEU A 323 24.59 -39.26 -41.03
C LEU A 323 23.13 -39.04 -41.50
N THR A 324 22.83 -37.76 -41.76
CA THR A 324 22.02 -37.17 -42.87
C THR A 324 20.55 -37.57 -43.14
N LYS A 325 19.67 -36.54 -43.13
CA LYS A 325 18.34 -36.44 -43.79
C LYS A 325 18.45 -36.57 -45.33
N PRO A 326 17.39 -36.60 -46.17
CA PRO A 326 15.92 -36.67 -45.96
C PRO A 326 15.19 -37.68 -46.90
N LYS A 327 13.84 -37.71 -46.85
CA LYS A 327 12.83 -38.26 -47.79
C LYS A 327 12.18 -39.59 -47.39
N LEU A 328 10.93 -39.51 -46.93
CA LEU A 328 9.91 -40.54 -47.15
C LEU A 328 8.51 -39.91 -47.24
N ILE A 329 8.28 -39.13 -48.30
CA ILE A 329 6.96 -38.97 -48.92
C ILE A 329 7.06 -39.73 -50.23
N ALA A 330 6.57 -40.97 -50.26
CA ALA A 330 6.16 -41.75 -51.44
C ALA A 330 6.15 -43.24 -51.08
N ARG A 331 5.06 -43.73 -50.45
CA ARG A 331 4.63 -45.13 -50.60
C ARG A 331 3.25 -45.44 -50.02
N ILE A 332 2.21 -44.66 -50.35
CA ILE A 332 0.83 -45.17 -50.45
C ILE A 332 0.07 -44.30 -51.46
N PHE A 333 0.25 -44.53 -52.76
CA PHE A 333 -0.73 -44.15 -53.80
C PHE A 333 -0.47 -45.03 -55.02
N ASP A 334 -1.28 -46.09 -55.15
CA ASP A 334 -1.93 -46.52 -56.40
C ASP A 334 -2.43 -47.97 -56.26
N VAL A 335 -3.70 -48.12 -55.85
CA VAL A 335 -4.65 -48.99 -56.53
C VAL A 335 -6.00 -48.27 -56.52
N ALA A 336 -6.48 -48.00 -57.73
CA ALA A 336 -7.76 -47.38 -58.03
C ALA A 336 -8.95 -48.19 -57.47
N THR A 337 -9.93 -47.49 -56.91
CA THR A 337 -11.36 -47.65 -57.19
C THR A 337 -12.12 -46.49 -56.55
N THR A 338 -12.06 -45.34 -57.23
CA THR A 338 -13.03 -44.26 -57.14
C THR A 338 -14.37 -44.74 -57.67
N SER A 339 -15.33 -45.00 -56.76
CA SER A 339 -16.77 -44.81 -57.03
C SER A 339 -17.69 -45.07 -55.82
N ALA A 340 -17.20 -45.69 -54.72
CA ALA A 340 -18.06 -45.98 -53.57
C ALA A 340 -17.91 -45.00 -52.38
N ILE A 341 -16.71 -44.48 -52.12
CA ILE A 341 -16.42 -43.71 -50.88
C ILE A 341 -16.83 -42.22 -51.01
N ASP A 342 -16.72 -41.63 -52.20
CA ASP A 342 -17.20 -40.25 -52.44
C ASP A 342 -18.74 -40.14 -52.42
N MET A 343 -19.45 -41.24 -52.66
CA MET A 343 -20.90 -41.27 -52.67
C MET A 343 -21.47 -41.38 -51.25
N GLU A 344 -20.80 -42.11 -50.34
CA GLU A 344 -21.18 -42.18 -48.91
C GLU A 344 -20.79 -40.92 -48.13
N ALA A 345 -19.62 -40.33 -48.37
CA ALA A 345 -19.26 -39.06 -47.74
C ALA A 345 -20.20 -37.92 -48.17
N ASN A 346 -20.56 -37.83 -49.46
CA ASN A 346 -21.53 -36.83 -49.94
C ASN A 346 -22.98 -37.13 -49.54
N THR A 347 -23.41 -38.38 -49.35
CA THR A 347 -24.76 -38.69 -48.84
C THR A 347 -24.86 -38.49 -47.34
N VAL A 348 -23.80 -38.72 -46.57
CA VAL A 348 -23.73 -38.36 -45.15
C VAL A 348 -23.68 -36.85 -44.98
N PHE A 349 -22.88 -36.12 -45.79
CA PHE A 349 -22.89 -34.66 -45.81
C PHE A 349 -24.24 -34.09 -46.26
N ARG A 350 -24.88 -34.63 -47.31
CA ARG A 350 -26.22 -34.19 -47.76
C ARG A 350 -27.35 -34.58 -46.80
N ARG A 351 -27.24 -35.68 -46.04
CA ARG A 351 -28.20 -36.05 -44.99
C ARG A 351 -28.03 -35.19 -43.74
N LEU A 352 -26.78 -34.91 -43.34
CA LEU A 352 -26.46 -33.94 -42.28
C LEU A 352 -26.78 -32.48 -42.68
N TRP A 353 -26.95 -32.19 -43.97
CA TRP A 353 -27.30 -30.86 -44.51
C TRP A 353 -28.69 -30.81 -45.16
N SER A 354 -29.55 -31.81 -44.88
CA SER A 354 -30.95 -31.83 -45.31
C SER A 354 -31.79 -30.84 -44.49
N GLY A 355 -32.89 -30.31 -45.05
CA GLY A 355 -33.57 -29.08 -44.57
C GLY A 355 -33.84 -28.95 -43.06
N GLY A 356 -34.03 -30.04 -42.32
CA GLY A 356 -34.20 -30.01 -40.85
C GLY A 356 -32.95 -29.63 -40.05
N SER A 357 -31.75 -29.94 -40.53
CA SER A 357 -30.50 -29.54 -39.86
C SER A 357 -30.13 -28.09 -40.15
N GLN A 358 -30.51 -27.55 -41.31
CA GLN A 358 -30.33 -26.13 -41.64
C GLN A 358 -31.21 -25.25 -40.74
N GLU A 359 -32.46 -25.65 -40.49
CA GLU A 359 -33.35 -24.94 -39.55
C GLU A 359 -32.84 -25.01 -38.11
N LEU A 360 -32.31 -26.15 -37.67
CA LEU A 360 -31.68 -26.29 -36.34
C LEU A 360 -30.43 -25.43 -36.20
N VAL A 361 -29.53 -25.44 -37.19
CA VAL A 361 -28.32 -24.61 -37.18
C VAL A 361 -28.68 -23.13 -37.24
N MET A 362 -29.63 -22.74 -38.09
CA MET A 362 -30.11 -21.36 -38.18
C MET A 362 -30.78 -20.91 -36.87
N SER A 363 -31.61 -21.76 -36.26
CA SER A 363 -32.23 -21.49 -34.97
C SER A 363 -31.19 -21.33 -33.86
N LEU A 364 -30.14 -22.15 -33.86
CA LEU A 364 -29.03 -22.05 -32.90
C LEU A 364 -28.22 -20.76 -33.12
N VAL A 365 -27.96 -20.38 -34.38
CA VAL A 365 -27.28 -19.11 -34.71
C VAL A 365 -28.13 -17.91 -34.29
N LEU A 366 -29.44 -17.92 -34.58
CA LEU A 366 -30.35 -16.85 -34.16
C LEU A 366 -30.49 -16.77 -32.64
N PHE A 367 -30.58 -17.92 -31.95
CA PHE A 367 -30.64 -17.99 -30.50
C PHE A 367 -29.35 -17.47 -29.85
N THR A 368 -28.18 -17.88 -30.34
CA THR A 368 -26.89 -17.38 -29.86
C THR A 368 -26.70 -15.90 -30.15
N ALA A 369 -27.14 -15.40 -31.32
CA ALA A 369 -27.16 -13.98 -31.64
C ALA A 369 -28.08 -13.20 -30.69
N ALA A 370 -29.29 -13.70 -30.42
CA ALA A 370 -30.23 -13.08 -29.48
C ALA A 370 -29.65 -13.02 -28.06
N LEU A 371 -29.05 -14.11 -27.56
CA LEU A 371 -28.34 -14.11 -26.28
C LEU A 371 -27.17 -13.11 -26.26
N GLY A 372 -26.44 -13.00 -27.37
CA GLY A 372 -25.39 -12.00 -27.53
C GLY A 372 -25.91 -10.57 -27.43
N ILE A 373 -27.01 -10.26 -28.12
CA ILE A 373 -27.66 -8.94 -28.08
C ILE A 373 -28.18 -8.64 -26.68
N ILE A 374 -28.87 -9.58 -26.02
CA ILE A 374 -29.35 -9.42 -24.65
C ILE A 374 -28.18 -9.12 -23.71
N ARG A 375 -27.07 -9.88 -23.81
CA ARG A 375 -25.88 -9.64 -23.00
C ARG A 375 -25.28 -8.25 -23.24
N VAL A 376 -25.18 -7.81 -24.49
CA VAL A 376 -24.70 -6.47 -24.85
C VAL A 376 -25.61 -5.38 -24.26
N LEU A 377 -26.93 -5.54 -24.36
CA LEU A 377 -27.91 -4.60 -23.79
C LEU A 377 -27.81 -4.55 -22.26
N LEU A 378 -27.70 -5.70 -21.59
CA LEU A 378 -27.53 -5.78 -20.14
C LEU A 378 -26.24 -5.10 -19.67
N ILE A 379 -25.14 -5.25 -20.42
CA ILE A 379 -23.87 -4.57 -20.12
C ILE A 379 -24.02 -3.06 -20.35
N ARG A 380 -24.55 -2.64 -21.51
CA ARG A 380 -24.68 -1.22 -21.87
C ARG A 380 -25.54 -0.45 -20.88
N TYR A 381 -26.68 -1.03 -20.51
CA TYR A 381 -27.70 -0.42 -19.66
C TYR A 381 -27.61 -0.85 -18.21
N ARG A 382 -26.48 -1.42 -17.78
CA ARG A 382 -26.20 -1.76 -16.38
C ARG A 382 -26.56 -0.57 -15.47
N PRO A 383 -27.39 -0.78 -14.43
CA PRO A 383 -27.71 0.26 -13.45
C PRO A 383 -26.45 0.91 -12.88
N GLY A 384 -26.50 2.22 -12.62
CA GLY A 384 -25.35 3.05 -12.24
C GLY A 384 -24.46 3.48 -13.42
N LEU A 385 -24.15 2.59 -14.36
CA LEU A 385 -23.22 2.89 -15.47
C LEU A 385 -23.89 3.41 -16.75
N ARG A 386 -25.21 3.24 -16.90
CA ARG A 386 -25.92 3.58 -18.16
C ARG A 386 -25.83 5.06 -18.55
N ARG A 387 -25.73 5.96 -17.56
CA ARG A 387 -25.70 7.43 -17.73
C ARG A 387 -24.29 8.00 -17.93
N ILE A 388 -23.25 7.21 -17.66
CA ILE A 388 -21.88 7.67 -17.76
C ILE A 388 -21.49 7.76 -19.24
N PRO A 389 -21.03 8.93 -19.72
CA PRO A 389 -20.67 9.11 -21.13
C PRO A 389 -19.38 8.35 -21.46
N GLY A 390 -19.19 8.01 -22.73
CA GLY A 390 -17.98 7.33 -23.20
C GLY A 390 -18.18 6.67 -24.56
N PRO A 391 -17.10 6.11 -25.15
CA PRO A 391 -17.17 5.39 -26.41
C PRO A 391 -18.16 4.22 -26.36
N PHE A 392 -18.90 4.00 -27.45
CA PHE A 392 -19.87 2.91 -27.51
C PHE A 392 -19.21 1.53 -27.31
N LEU A 393 -18.10 1.26 -28.00
CA LEU A 393 -17.38 0.00 -27.88
C LEU A 393 -16.87 -0.24 -26.45
N ALA A 394 -16.33 0.79 -25.80
CA ALA A 394 -15.94 0.75 -24.40
C ALA A 394 -17.10 0.38 -23.48
N SER A 395 -18.30 0.93 -23.73
CA SER A 395 -19.46 0.69 -22.89
C SER A 395 -20.01 -0.75 -22.93
N ILE A 396 -19.62 -1.56 -23.92
CA ILE A 396 -20.11 -2.94 -24.12
C ILE A 396 -19.01 -4.00 -24.06
N SER A 397 -17.74 -3.63 -24.25
CA SER A 397 -16.61 -4.55 -24.35
C SER A 397 -15.29 -3.95 -23.85
N ASN A 398 -14.37 -4.80 -23.39
CA ASN A 398 -12.98 -4.40 -23.10
C ASN A 398 -12.11 -4.26 -24.38
N LEU A 399 -12.65 -4.55 -25.57
CA LEU A 399 -11.89 -4.47 -26.83
C LEU A 399 -11.30 -3.08 -27.07
N ASP A 400 -12.02 -2.02 -26.70
CA ASP A 400 -11.57 -0.63 -26.83
C ASP A 400 -10.29 -0.35 -26.00
N ARG A 401 -10.28 -0.86 -24.76
CA ARG A 401 -9.14 -0.79 -23.85
C ARG A 401 -7.98 -1.64 -24.31
N LEU A 402 -8.27 -2.89 -24.71
CA LEU A 402 -7.27 -3.80 -25.27
C LEU A 402 -6.59 -3.18 -26.49
N TRP A 403 -7.36 -2.57 -27.40
CA TRP A 403 -6.84 -1.95 -28.62
C TRP A 403 -5.96 -0.73 -28.33
N SER A 404 -6.43 0.19 -27.49
CA SER A 404 -5.67 1.39 -27.12
C SER A 404 -4.38 1.06 -26.35
N CYS A 405 -4.42 0.06 -25.46
CA CYS A 405 -3.25 -0.43 -24.74
C CYS A 405 -2.27 -1.20 -25.65
N PHE A 406 -2.77 -2.08 -26.52
CA PHE A 406 -1.94 -2.84 -27.46
C PHE A 406 -1.14 -1.95 -28.40
N GLY A 407 -1.73 -0.82 -28.82
CA GLY A 407 -1.05 0.21 -29.61
C GLY A 407 -0.10 1.11 -28.82
N GLY A 408 -0.04 0.99 -27.49
CA GLY A 408 0.79 1.83 -26.62
C GLY A 408 0.35 3.30 -26.57
N GLN A 409 -0.94 3.59 -26.77
CA GLN A 409 -1.48 4.96 -26.92
C GLN A 409 -2.55 5.27 -25.86
N GLN A 410 -2.62 4.49 -24.78
CA GLN A 410 -3.74 4.57 -23.85
C GLN A 410 -3.77 5.89 -23.07
N MET A 411 -2.63 6.43 -22.65
CA MET A 411 -2.54 7.78 -22.06
C MET A 411 -3.12 8.88 -22.97
N ASN A 412 -2.71 8.89 -24.25
CA ASN A 412 -3.21 9.86 -25.25
C ASN A 412 -4.70 9.65 -25.54
N TYR A 413 -5.15 8.40 -25.55
CA TYR A 413 -6.56 8.07 -25.73
C TYR A 413 -7.41 8.59 -24.56
N HIS A 414 -6.99 8.37 -23.32
CA HIS A 414 -7.70 8.84 -22.13
C HIS A 414 -7.76 10.38 -22.08
N LEU A 415 -6.68 11.10 -22.44
CA LEU A 415 -6.70 12.56 -22.58
C LEU A 415 -7.80 13.02 -23.55
N LYS A 416 -7.84 12.45 -24.76
CA LYS A 416 -8.87 12.77 -25.78
C LYS A 416 -10.29 12.45 -25.31
N LEU A 417 -10.45 11.37 -24.53
CA LEU A 417 -11.74 10.99 -23.98
C LEU A 417 -12.24 12.00 -22.94
N HIS A 418 -11.37 12.45 -22.04
CA HIS A 418 -11.73 13.46 -21.04
C HIS A 418 -11.97 14.84 -21.67
N ASP A 419 -11.21 15.23 -22.70
CA ASP A 419 -11.48 16.45 -23.47
C ASP A 419 -12.87 16.41 -24.15
N LYS A 420 -13.32 15.23 -24.59
CA LYS A 420 -14.59 15.05 -25.31
C LYS A 420 -15.81 14.86 -24.40
N TYR A 421 -15.68 14.04 -23.36
CA TYR A 421 -16.80 13.58 -22.54
C TYR A 421 -16.85 14.22 -21.15
N GLY A 422 -15.80 14.95 -20.75
CA GLY A 422 -15.71 15.66 -19.48
C GLY A 422 -15.11 14.83 -18.35
N PRO A 423 -15.44 15.15 -17.09
CA PRO A 423 -14.68 14.66 -15.93
C PRO A 423 -14.91 13.20 -15.56
N LEU A 424 -15.97 12.57 -16.07
CA LEU A 424 -16.32 11.18 -15.78
C LEU A 424 -16.59 10.44 -17.08
N VAL A 425 -15.79 9.41 -17.39
CA VAL A 425 -15.86 8.69 -18.67
C VAL A 425 -15.87 7.18 -18.48
N ARG A 426 -16.84 6.51 -19.10
CA ARG A 426 -16.92 5.05 -19.16
C ARG A 426 -15.96 4.52 -20.22
N ILE A 427 -14.84 3.97 -19.75
CA ILE A 427 -13.77 3.43 -20.59
C ILE A 427 -13.84 1.90 -20.72
N GLY A 428 -14.79 1.24 -20.08
CA GLY A 428 -15.02 -0.20 -20.23
C GLY A 428 -16.40 -0.65 -19.75
N PRO A 429 -16.73 -1.95 -19.87
CA PRO A 429 -18.03 -2.50 -19.46
C PRO A 429 -18.36 -2.21 -18.00
N LYS A 430 -17.34 -2.27 -17.14
CA LYS A 430 -17.40 -1.95 -15.70
C LYS A 430 -16.33 -0.95 -15.28
N HIS A 431 -15.76 -0.17 -16.20
CA HIS A 431 -14.60 0.69 -15.94
C HIS A 431 -14.92 2.16 -16.19
N VAL A 432 -14.61 3.00 -15.21
CA VAL A 432 -14.89 4.44 -15.24
C VAL A 432 -13.60 5.20 -14.90
N SER A 433 -13.19 6.08 -15.79
CA SER A 433 -12.07 7.02 -15.60
C SER A 433 -12.62 8.35 -15.12
N PHE A 434 -12.01 8.94 -14.10
CA PHE A 434 -12.28 10.33 -13.69
C PHE A 434 -11.07 11.22 -13.92
N SER A 435 -11.30 12.52 -14.08
CA SER A 435 -10.23 13.53 -14.17
C SER A 435 -10.23 14.51 -13.00
N ASP A 436 -11.27 14.53 -12.18
CA ASP A 436 -11.39 15.46 -11.05
C ASP A 436 -10.42 15.08 -9.92
N GLY A 437 -9.47 15.96 -9.64
CA GLY A 437 -8.49 15.80 -8.57
C GLY A 437 -9.07 15.80 -7.16
N SER A 438 -10.27 16.34 -6.95
CA SER A 438 -10.96 16.33 -5.65
C SER A 438 -11.28 14.92 -5.17
N LEU A 439 -11.35 13.94 -6.08
CA LEU A 439 -11.64 12.54 -5.78
C LEU A 439 -10.39 11.73 -5.38
N ILE A 440 -9.19 12.29 -5.54
CA ILE A 440 -7.93 11.60 -5.22
C ILE A 440 -7.88 11.14 -3.75
N PRO A 441 -8.19 11.99 -2.74
CA PRO A 441 -8.19 11.56 -1.34
C PRO A 441 -9.18 10.42 -1.05
N LEU A 442 -10.36 10.44 -1.68
CA LEU A 442 -11.38 9.40 -1.50
C LEU A 442 -10.89 8.04 -2.02
N LEU A 443 -10.33 8.00 -3.23
CA LEU A 443 -9.95 6.74 -3.89
C LEU A 443 -8.55 6.24 -3.56
N TYR A 444 -7.64 7.14 -3.21
CA TYR A 444 -6.23 6.83 -3.02
C TYR A 444 -5.73 7.19 -1.63
N GLY A 445 -6.58 7.72 -0.74
CA GLY A 445 -6.22 8.07 0.63
C GLY A 445 -5.80 6.88 1.49
N ILE A 446 -5.27 7.16 2.68
CA ILE A 446 -4.69 6.15 3.58
C ILE A 446 -5.76 5.18 4.11
N SER A 447 -6.96 5.70 4.43
CA SER A 447 -8.10 4.96 4.96
C SER A 447 -9.08 4.47 3.89
N THR A 448 -8.67 4.49 2.61
CA THR A 448 -9.57 4.18 1.50
C THR A 448 -10.04 2.73 1.53
N ARG A 449 -11.34 2.53 1.25
CA ARG A 449 -11.94 1.19 1.04
C ARG A 449 -11.88 0.75 -0.43
N PHE A 450 -11.33 1.60 -1.30
CA PHE A 450 -11.17 1.32 -2.71
C PHE A 450 -9.88 0.53 -2.92
N TRP A 451 -10.00 -0.79 -3.05
CA TRP A 451 -8.84 -1.68 -3.20
C TRP A 451 -8.41 -1.81 -4.66
N LYS A 452 -7.17 -2.24 -4.90
CA LYS A 452 -6.67 -2.49 -6.26
C LYS A 452 -7.53 -3.52 -7.01
N SER A 453 -7.77 -3.27 -8.30
CA SER A 453 -8.54 -4.17 -9.17
C SER A 453 -7.76 -5.44 -9.54
N GLU A 454 -8.43 -6.37 -10.22
CA GLU A 454 -7.84 -7.58 -10.82
C GLU A 454 -6.73 -7.30 -11.86
N PHE A 455 -6.58 -6.05 -12.34
CA PHE A 455 -5.47 -5.65 -13.21
C PHE A 455 -4.11 -5.97 -12.57
N TYR A 456 -3.99 -5.73 -11.27
CA TYR A 456 -2.72 -5.86 -10.55
C TYR A 456 -2.28 -7.32 -10.38
N ASP A 457 -3.19 -8.29 -10.48
CA ASP A 457 -2.87 -9.71 -10.40
C ASP A 457 -1.96 -10.16 -11.56
N MET A 458 -1.98 -9.43 -12.68
CA MET A 458 -1.08 -9.66 -13.82
C MET A 458 0.40 -9.42 -13.50
N PHE A 459 0.71 -8.74 -12.39
CA PHE A 459 2.07 -8.42 -11.96
C PHE A 459 2.63 -9.40 -10.93
N ASN A 460 1.86 -10.40 -10.52
CA ASN A 460 2.33 -11.45 -9.62
C ASN A 460 3.56 -12.19 -10.20
N LEU A 461 4.45 -12.63 -9.31
CA LEU A 461 5.66 -13.37 -9.65
C LEU A 461 5.44 -14.84 -9.30
N ASP A 462 5.32 -15.71 -10.30
CA ASP A 462 5.09 -17.17 -10.14
C ASP A 462 3.92 -17.54 -9.19
N GLY A 463 2.86 -16.73 -9.19
CA GLY A 463 1.69 -16.92 -8.34
C GLY A 463 1.80 -16.27 -6.95
N THR A 464 2.96 -15.72 -6.59
CA THR A 464 3.18 -14.98 -5.34
C THR A 464 2.89 -13.48 -5.53
N THR A 465 2.17 -12.89 -4.58
CA THR A 465 1.91 -11.45 -4.56
C THR A 465 3.12 -10.67 -4.04
N THR A 466 3.42 -9.57 -4.74
CA THR A 466 4.43 -8.59 -4.32
C THR A 466 3.75 -7.44 -3.56
N THR A 467 4.51 -6.58 -2.88
CA THR A 467 3.96 -5.33 -2.31
C THR A 467 3.26 -4.47 -3.36
N PHE A 468 3.71 -4.53 -4.62
CA PHE A 468 3.09 -3.81 -5.72
C PHE A 468 1.75 -4.44 -6.15
N SER A 469 1.67 -5.77 -6.26
CA SER A 469 0.49 -6.45 -6.79
C SER A 469 -0.55 -6.84 -5.74
N GLU A 470 -0.18 -6.91 -4.46
CA GLU A 470 -1.08 -7.25 -3.36
C GLU A 470 -2.29 -6.29 -3.31
N ARG A 471 -3.49 -6.84 -3.42
CA ARG A 471 -4.73 -6.06 -3.55
C ARG A 471 -5.34 -5.75 -2.19
N ASP A 472 -5.22 -6.67 -1.26
CA ASP A 472 -5.70 -6.53 0.11
C ASP A 472 -4.83 -5.52 0.88
N GLU A 473 -5.47 -4.54 1.53
CA GLU A 473 -4.74 -3.46 2.22
C GLU A 473 -4.00 -3.94 3.47
N MET A 474 -4.58 -4.91 4.19
CA MET A 474 -3.99 -5.44 5.41
C MET A 474 -2.78 -6.30 5.07
N LYS A 475 -2.89 -7.19 4.09
CA LYS A 475 -1.75 -7.99 3.59
C LYS A 475 -0.65 -7.09 3.02
N HIS A 476 -1.04 -6.02 2.33
CA HIS A 476 -0.09 -5.03 1.84
C HIS A 476 0.66 -4.33 3.00
N ARG A 477 -0.03 -3.91 4.07
CA ARG A 477 0.59 -3.31 5.27
C ARG A 477 1.59 -4.27 5.89
N VAL A 478 1.23 -5.55 6.02
CA VAL A 478 2.11 -6.62 6.57
C VAL A 478 3.34 -6.81 5.69
N LYS A 479 3.19 -6.92 4.36
CA LYS A 479 4.34 -7.06 3.43
C LYS A 479 5.23 -5.82 3.38
N LYS A 480 4.65 -4.62 3.51
CA LYS A 480 5.39 -3.34 3.44
C LYS A 480 6.18 -3.05 4.72
N ARG A 481 5.64 -3.39 5.90
CA ARG A 481 6.21 -3.00 7.21
C ARG A 481 7.69 -3.43 7.40
N PRO A 482 8.12 -4.66 7.06
CA PRO A 482 9.51 -5.10 7.25
C PRO A 482 10.54 -4.37 6.38
N VAL A 483 10.11 -3.78 5.27
CA VAL A 483 11.00 -3.12 4.29
C VAL A 483 10.91 -1.60 4.30
N ALA A 484 9.82 -1.01 4.79
CA ALA A 484 9.55 0.42 4.66
C ALA A 484 10.67 1.34 5.19
N ALA A 485 11.28 0.98 6.32
CA ALA A 485 12.36 1.78 6.92
C ALA A 485 13.61 1.85 6.01
N ALA A 486 13.88 0.80 5.22
CA ALA A 486 15.01 0.77 4.29
C ALA A 486 14.85 1.79 3.15
N TYR A 487 13.64 2.28 2.87
CA TYR A 487 13.36 3.31 1.85
C TYR A 487 13.22 4.72 2.42
N SER A 488 13.53 4.92 3.71
CA SER A 488 13.51 6.25 4.32
C SER A 488 14.59 7.15 3.70
N MET A 489 14.36 8.47 3.70
CA MET A 489 15.36 9.42 3.17
C MET A 489 16.68 9.36 3.95
N SER A 490 16.66 9.07 5.26
CA SER A 490 17.88 8.90 6.05
C SER A 490 18.71 7.71 5.55
N THR A 491 18.07 6.57 5.27
CA THR A 491 18.75 5.42 4.66
C THR A 491 19.24 5.73 3.24
N MET A 492 18.48 6.49 2.45
CA MET A 492 18.93 6.88 1.10
C MET A 492 20.19 7.73 1.14
N LYS A 493 20.31 8.67 2.09
CA LYS A 493 21.54 9.44 2.30
C LYS A 493 22.74 8.55 2.66
N GLU A 494 22.55 7.47 3.42
CA GLU A 494 23.64 6.52 3.72
C GLU A 494 24.09 5.72 2.48
N LEU A 495 23.18 5.50 1.51
CA LEU A 495 23.44 4.77 0.27
C LEU A 495 23.95 5.69 -0.86
N GLU A 496 24.03 6.99 -0.60
CA GLU A 496 24.45 8.01 -1.54
C GLU A 496 25.79 7.72 -2.26
N PRO A 497 26.84 7.18 -1.60
CA PRO A 497 28.10 6.84 -2.27
C PRO A 497 27.96 5.80 -3.40
N MET A 498 26.96 4.90 -3.32
CA MET A 498 26.71 3.92 -4.39
C MET A 498 26.17 4.59 -5.65
N ASN A 499 25.43 5.68 -5.49
CA ASN A 499 24.96 6.51 -6.59
C ASN A 499 26.11 7.36 -7.17
N ASP A 500 27.03 7.82 -6.33
CA ASP A 500 28.22 8.58 -6.75
C ASP A 500 29.13 7.77 -7.65
N GLU A 501 29.39 6.51 -7.29
CA GLU A 501 30.18 5.60 -8.12
C GLU A 501 29.58 5.47 -9.54
N CYS A 502 28.26 5.25 -9.63
CA CYS A 502 27.58 5.13 -10.92
C CYS A 502 27.60 6.46 -11.71
N SER A 503 27.44 7.59 -11.01
CA SER A 503 27.45 8.92 -11.63
C SER A 503 28.83 9.29 -12.18
N GLY A 504 29.90 8.88 -11.49
CA GLY A 504 31.27 9.02 -11.97
C GLY A 504 31.52 8.22 -13.25
N ILE A 505 31.05 6.97 -13.32
CA ILE A 505 31.19 6.12 -14.51
C ILE A 505 30.43 6.70 -15.70
N LEU A 506 29.18 7.15 -15.50
CA LEU A 506 28.43 7.80 -16.56
C LEU A 506 29.15 9.05 -17.06
N THR A 507 29.65 9.88 -16.14
CA THR A 507 30.38 11.11 -16.47
C THR A 507 31.63 10.80 -17.29
N GLU A 508 32.42 9.80 -16.90
CA GLU A 508 33.62 9.36 -17.65
C GLU A 508 33.25 8.86 -19.06
N LYS A 509 32.19 8.05 -19.18
CA LYS A 509 31.72 7.56 -20.47
C LYS A 509 31.25 8.69 -21.38
N LEU A 510 30.49 9.64 -20.86
CA LEU A 510 30.02 10.81 -21.61
C LEU A 510 31.15 11.74 -22.02
N GLU A 511 32.20 11.88 -21.20
CA GLU A 511 33.39 12.65 -21.57
C GLU A 511 34.07 12.10 -22.83
N GLY A 512 34.15 10.77 -22.96
CA GLY A 512 34.65 10.11 -24.17
C GLY A 512 33.77 10.29 -25.41
N LEU A 513 32.54 10.78 -25.25
CA LEU A 513 31.54 10.94 -26.30
C LEU A 513 31.29 12.40 -26.68
N VAL A 514 31.97 13.35 -26.04
CA VAL A 514 31.89 14.79 -26.37
C VAL A 514 32.10 15.01 -27.87
N GLY A 515 31.19 15.76 -28.49
CA GLY A 515 31.19 16.05 -29.92
C GLY A 515 30.46 15.02 -30.79
N ASN A 516 29.91 13.95 -30.21
CA ASN A 516 29.10 12.96 -30.92
C ASN A 516 27.61 13.08 -30.56
N ASP A 517 26.78 12.63 -31.49
CA ASP A 517 25.35 12.40 -31.25
C ASP A 517 25.15 11.02 -30.64
N ILE A 518 24.46 10.95 -29.49
CA ILE A 518 24.20 9.72 -28.76
C ILE A 518 22.70 9.59 -28.45
N ASP A 519 22.21 8.36 -28.26
CA ASP A 519 20.93 8.16 -27.59
C ASP A 519 21.12 8.33 -26.08
N LEU A 520 20.98 9.58 -25.61
CA LEU A 520 21.07 9.91 -24.19
C LEU A 520 20.02 9.12 -23.39
N GLY A 521 18.89 8.77 -24.02
CA GLY A 521 17.88 7.93 -23.41
C GLY A 521 18.38 6.54 -23.06
N GLU A 522 19.20 5.90 -23.88
CA GLU A 522 19.78 4.58 -23.55
C GLU A 522 20.77 4.67 -22.38
N TRP A 523 21.66 5.67 -22.40
CA TRP A 523 22.62 5.91 -21.31
C TRP A 523 21.95 6.15 -19.96
N LEU A 524 20.87 6.95 -19.93
CA LEU A 524 20.09 7.18 -18.71
C LEU A 524 19.36 5.91 -18.23
N HIS A 525 19.04 4.97 -19.13
CA HIS A 525 18.48 3.67 -18.74
C HIS A 525 19.52 2.79 -18.09
N TRP A 526 20.70 2.69 -18.70
CA TRP A 526 21.83 1.92 -18.20
C TRP A 526 22.25 2.42 -16.82
N TYR A 527 22.33 3.74 -16.66
CA TYR A 527 22.57 4.37 -15.36
C TYR A 527 21.54 3.94 -14.32
N ALA A 528 20.23 4.06 -14.60
CA ALA A 528 19.20 3.71 -13.63
C ALA A 528 19.23 2.21 -13.24
N PHE A 529 19.57 1.31 -14.18
CA PHE A 529 19.76 -0.11 -13.88
C PHE A 529 20.96 -0.37 -12.98
N ASP A 530 22.10 0.26 -13.26
CA ASP A 530 23.31 0.06 -12.47
C ASP A 530 23.16 0.69 -11.07
N VAL A 531 22.52 1.86 -10.94
CA VAL A 531 22.26 2.46 -9.63
C VAL A 531 21.33 1.59 -8.80
N ILE A 532 20.16 1.19 -9.31
CA ILE A 532 19.22 0.41 -8.49
C ILE A 532 19.82 -0.94 -8.08
N THR A 533 20.65 -1.55 -8.92
CA THR A 533 21.33 -2.81 -8.56
C THR A 533 22.47 -2.60 -7.58
N SER A 534 23.20 -1.48 -7.67
CA SER A 534 24.17 -1.05 -6.67
C SER A 534 23.51 -0.81 -5.31
N ILE A 535 22.45 0.01 -5.26
CA ILE A 535 21.70 0.34 -4.05
C ILE A 535 20.99 -0.89 -3.47
N ALA A 536 20.49 -1.79 -4.31
CA ALA A 536 19.77 -2.98 -3.86
C ALA A 536 20.70 -4.08 -3.35
N PHE A 537 21.88 -4.24 -3.97
CA PHE A 537 22.70 -5.44 -3.78
C PHE A 537 24.19 -5.18 -3.58
N SER A 538 24.66 -3.92 -3.52
CA SER A 538 26.09 -3.57 -3.58
C SER A 538 26.81 -4.27 -4.73
N ASN A 539 26.13 -4.38 -5.88
CA ASN A 539 26.67 -5.01 -7.07
C ASN A 539 25.95 -4.48 -8.32
N ARG A 540 26.72 -3.99 -9.29
CA ARG A 540 26.23 -3.43 -10.54
C ARG A 540 26.10 -4.52 -11.60
N LEU A 541 25.15 -4.37 -12.52
CA LEU A 541 25.01 -5.30 -13.65
C LEU A 541 26.00 -4.99 -14.78
N GLY A 542 26.49 -3.75 -14.84
CA GLY A 542 27.51 -3.31 -15.78
C GLY A 542 26.93 -2.87 -17.12
N PHE A 543 25.75 -2.27 -17.12
CA PHE A 543 25.13 -1.76 -18.36
C PHE A 543 25.97 -0.63 -18.95
N MET A 544 26.45 0.30 -18.14
CA MET A 544 27.25 1.43 -18.63
C MET A 544 28.63 0.99 -19.14
N GLU A 545 29.28 0.03 -18.49
CA GLU A 545 30.58 -0.48 -18.94
C GLU A 545 30.48 -1.28 -20.23
N SER A 546 29.41 -2.07 -20.38
CA SER A 546 29.16 -2.88 -21.58
C SER A 546 28.55 -2.09 -22.73
N GLU A 547 28.04 -0.88 -22.47
CA GLU A 547 27.40 0.00 -23.46
C GLU A 547 26.28 -0.72 -24.23
N SER A 548 25.54 -1.59 -23.53
CA SER A 548 24.54 -2.46 -24.16
C SER A 548 23.48 -2.95 -23.17
N ASP A 549 22.36 -3.45 -23.70
CA ASP A 549 21.38 -4.18 -22.91
C ASP A 549 21.96 -5.54 -22.46
N VAL A 550 22.52 -5.58 -21.26
CA VAL A 550 23.18 -6.75 -20.67
C VAL A 550 22.25 -7.95 -20.74
N GLN A 551 22.63 -8.94 -21.55
CA GLN A 551 21.88 -10.18 -21.77
C GLN A 551 20.43 -9.98 -22.27
N GLY A 552 20.07 -8.80 -22.77
CA GLY A 552 18.71 -8.50 -23.27
C GLY A 552 17.66 -8.28 -22.17
N ILE A 553 18.08 -7.90 -20.95
CA ILE A 553 17.18 -7.71 -19.80
C ILE A 553 16.13 -6.63 -20.09
N ILE A 554 16.52 -5.46 -20.57
CA ILE A 554 15.62 -4.33 -20.86
C ILE A 554 14.58 -4.76 -21.90
N HIS A 555 15.02 -5.42 -22.96
CA HIS A 555 14.13 -5.95 -24.00
C HIS A 555 13.14 -7.01 -23.44
N ALA A 556 13.57 -7.89 -22.53
CA ALA A 556 12.67 -8.86 -21.92
C ALA A 556 11.65 -8.22 -20.98
N LEU A 557 12.07 -7.23 -20.19
CA LEU A 557 11.19 -6.50 -19.28
C LEU A 557 10.13 -5.70 -20.04
N SER A 558 10.52 -4.97 -21.09
CA SER A 558 9.56 -4.27 -21.95
C SER A 558 8.55 -5.22 -22.61
N THR A 559 9.02 -6.37 -23.11
CA THR A 559 8.15 -7.40 -23.69
C THR A 559 7.16 -7.96 -22.66
N ARG A 560 7.62 -8.26 -21.45
CA ARG A 560 6.75 -8.71 -20.35
C ARG A 560 5.74 -7.64 -19.99
N LEU A 561 6.19 -6.39 -19.85
CA LEU A 561 5.34 -5.27 -19.45
C LEU A 561 4.26 -4.97 -20.49
N LYS A 562 4.58 -5.05 -21.78
CA LYS A 562 3.61 -4.98 -22.88
C LYS A 562 2.53 -6.05 -22.79
N TYR A 563 2.92 -7.31 -22.52
CA TYR A 563 1.98 -8.41 -22.34
C TYR A 563 1.04 -8.18 -21.15
N VAL A 564 1.61 -7.96 -19.95
CA VAL A 564 0.81 -7.83 -18.72
C VAL A 564 -0.09 -6.61 -18.74
N SER A 565 0.35 -5.49 -19.33
CA SER A 565 -0.45 -4.26 -19.44
C SER A 565 -1.60 -4.41 -20.43
N THR A 566 -1.35 -5.04 -21.58
CA THR A 566 -2.38 -5.27 -22.61
C THR A 566 -3.41 -6.27 -22.10
N ILE A 567 -2.98 -7.47 -21.69
CA ILE A 567 -3.91 -8.50 -21.20
C ILE A 567 -4.55 -8.08 -19.87
N GLY A 568 -3.89 -7.25 -19.08
CA GLY A 568 -4.45 -6.63 -17.88
C GLY A 568 -5.70 -5.77 -18.14
N GLN A 569 -5.92 -5.28 -19.36
CA GLN A 569 -7.19 -4.61 -19.71
C GLN A 569 -8.39 -5.58 -19.69
N ALA A 570 -8.14 -6.89 -19.74
CA ALA A 570 -9.10 -7.97 -19.62
C ALA A 570 -8.47 -9.21 -18.95
N PRO A 571 -8.20 -9.18 -17.63
CA PRO A 571 -7.35 -10.19 -16.96
C PRO A 571 -7.85 -11.63 -17.09
N TYR A 572 -9.17 -11.82 -17.23
CA TYR A 572 -9.78 -13.13 -17.48
C TYR A 572 -9.28 -13.83 -18.76
N LEU A 573 -8.62 -13.11 -19.68
CA LEU A 573 -7.98 -13.69 -20.87
C LEU A 573 -6.67 -14.41 -20.53
N HIS A 574 -5.99 -14.04 -19.45
CA HIS A 574 -4.68 -14.60 -19.10
C HIS A 574 -4.73 -16.13 -18.94
N GLN A 575 -5.78 -16.67 -18.31
CA GLN A 575 -5.98 -18.12 -18.12
C GLN A 575 -6.11 -18.92 -19.43
N TYR A 576 -6.45 -18.26 -20.55
CA TYR A 576 -6.54 -18.87 -21.87
C TYR A 576 -5.29 -18.65 -22.72
N LEU A 577 -4.40 -17.76 -22.28
CA LEU A 577 -3.15 -17.38 -22.96
C LEU A 577 -1.96 -17.96 -22.19
N SER A 578 -0.99 -17.13 -21.77
CA SER A 578 0.22 -17.62 -21.08
C SER A 578 -0.04 -18.17 -19.67
N GLY A 579 -1.23 -17.95 -19.10
CA GLY A 579 -1.67 -18.65 -17.89
C GLY A 579 -2.09 -20.10 -18.15
N ASN A 580 -2.35 -20.47 -19.42
CA ASN A 580 -2.65 -21.85 -19.79
C ASN A 580 -1.35 -22.65 -19.99
N ARG A 581 -1.15 -23.71 -19.19
CA ARG A 581 0.01 -24.59 -19.28
C ARG A 581 0.22 -25.17 -20.68
N LEU A 582 -0.86 -25.48 -21.40
CA LEU A 582 -0.78 -26.02 -22.76
C LEU A 582 -0.29 -24.95 -23.75
N VAL A 583 -0.80 -23.73 -23.67
CA VAL A 583 -0.38 -22.62 -24.55
C VAL A 583 1.08 -22.23 -24.26
N SER A 584 1.45 -22.15 -22.99
CA SER A 584 2.85 -21.90 -22.58
C SER A 584 3.79 -23.02 -23.03
N TRP A 585 3.33 -24.27 -22.97
CA TRP A 585 4.08 -25.41 -23.51
C TRP A 585 4.22 -25.34 -25.04
N VAL A 586 3.14 -25.11 -25.79
CA VAL A 586 3.20 -24.98 -27.26
C VAL A 586 4.08 -23.81 -27.69
N THR A 587 3.93 -22.65 -27.05
CA THR A 587 4.75 -21.46 -27.36
C THR A 587 6.21 -21.63 -27.00
N SER A 588 6.55 -22.52 -26.04
CA SER A 588 7.94 -22.88 -25.76
C SER A 588 8.62 -23.66 -26.90
N PHE A 589 7.88 -24.37 -27.77
CA PHE A 589 8.47 -25.01 -28.96
C PHE A 589 8.62 -24.07 -30.16
N LEU A 590 7.94 -22.91 -30.13
CA LEU A 590 7.93 -21.94 -31.22
C LEU A 590 8.93 -20.79 -31.00
N ARG A 591 9.34 -20.54 -29.76
CA ARG A 591 10.37 -19.56 -29.42
C ARG A 591 11.72 -20.28 -29.35
N ASP A 592 12.75 -19.74 -29.99
CA ASP A 592 14.11 -20.26 -29.93
C ASP A 592 14.63 -20.21 -28.48
N THR A 593 14.44 -21.31 -27.74
CA THR A 593 14.35 -21.29 -26.27
C THR A 593 15.67 -21.22 -25.51
N ASP A 594 16.83 -21.33 -26.17
CA ASP A 594 18.13 -21.34 -25.49
C ASP A 594 18.89 -19.99 -25.56
N SER A 595 18.44 -19.03 -26.38
CA SER A 595 19.02 -17.67 -26.48
C SER A 595 18.13 -16.56 -25.93
N LEU A 596 16.90 -16.87 -25.47
CA LEU A 596 15.81 -15.89 -25.30
C LEU A 596 15.01 -15.98 -23.99
N ASN A 597 15.66 -16.22 -22.85
CA ASN A 597 15.00 -15.90 -21.57
C ASN A 597 15.83 -14.95 -20.69
N PRO A 598 15.98 -13.67 -21.07
CA PRO A 598 16.71 -12.70 -20.25
C PRO A 598 16.10 -12.50 -18.85
N THR A 599 14.80 -12.79 -18.68
CA THR A 599 14.17 -12.86 -17.34
C THR A 599 14.84 -13.91 -16.45
N LYS A 600 15.29 -15.04 -17.02
CA LYS A 600 16.05 -16.08 -16.28
C LYS A 600 17.41 -15.56 -15.85
N TYR A 601 18.07 -14.73 -16.65
CA TYR A 601 19.33 -14.10 -16.25
C TYR A 601 19.11 -13.11 -15.11
N LEU A 602 18.11 -12.23 -15.20
CA LEU A 602 17.77 -11.31 -14.13
C LEU A 602 17.40 -12.05 -12.83
N ILE A 603 16.52 -13.06 -12.91
CA ILE A 603 16.16 -13.89 -11.76
C ILE A 603 17.40 -14.62 -11.21
N GLY A 604 18.24 -15.17 -12.10
CA GLY A 604 19.49 -15.84 -11.72
C GLY A 604 20.44 -14.91 -10.99
N PHE A 605 20.58 -13.66 -11.45
CA PHE A 605 21.35 -12.62 -10.79
C PHE A 605 20.77 -12.31 -9.41
N ILE A 606 19.46 -12.09 -9.29
CA ILE A 606 18.81 -11.80 -7.99
C ILE A 606 19.01 -12.98 -7.02
N VAL A 607 18.81 -14.22 -7.49
CA VAL A 607 19.07 -15.44 -6.70
C VAL A 607 20.52 -15.47 -6.24
N GLN A 608 21.47 -15.18 -7.12
CA GLN A 608 22.87 -15.12 -6.79
C GLN A 608 23.17 -14.04 -5.74
N GLN A 609 22.55 -12.85 -5.82
CA GLN A 609 22.73 -11.80 -4.82
C GLN A 609 22.16 -12.18 -3.46
N VAL A 610 20.98 -12.80 -3.44
CA VAL A 610 20.39 -13.31 -2.18
C VAL A 610 21.25 -14.43 -1.59
N GLN A 611 21.77 -15.34 -2.41
CA GLN A 611 22.69 -16.40 -1.96
C GLN A 611 24.03 -15.84 -1.47
N ARG A 612 24.58 -14.81 -2.15
CA ARG A 612 25.81 -14.11 -1.74
C ARG A 612 25.66 -13.54 -0.33
N ARG A 613 24.50 -12.95 -0.01
CA ARG A 613 24.16 -12.48 1.33
C ARG A 613 24.00 -13.58 2.38
N GLN A 614 23.54 -14.76 1.97
CA GLN A 614 23.39 -15.90 2.87
C GLN A 614 24.70 -16.66 3.11
N SER A 615 25.74 -16.39 2.30
CA SER A 615 27.06 -16.94 2.53
C SER A 615 27.67 -16.35 3.81
N LYS A 616 28.33 -17.17 4.63
CA LYS A 616 29.01 -16.73 5.87
C LYS A 616 30.33 -16.00 5.59
N ASP A 617 30.47 -15.36 4.43
CA ASP A 617 31.66 -14.59 4.09
C ASP A 617 31.64 -13.27 4.87
N PRO A 618 32.64 -12.99 5.74
CA PRO A 618 32.72 -11.75 6.50
C PRO A 618 32.58 -10.48 5.64
N ASN A 619 33.14 -10.50 4.41
CA ASN A 619 33.09 -9.36 3.49
C ASN A 619 31.68 -9.07 2.94
N THR A 620 30.75 -10.04 3.03
CA THR A 620 29.36 -9.88 2.56
C THR A 620 28.38 -9.50 3.68
N MET A 621 28.79 -9.67 4.95
CA MET A 621 27.99 -9.30 6.13
C MET A 621 28.03 -7.79 6.41
N GLU A 622 29.07 -7.08 5.96
CA GLU A 622 29.25 -5.63 6.18
C GLU A 622 28.65 -4.75 5.08
N LEU A 623 28.08 -5.32 4.01
CA LEU A 623 27.48 -4.53 2.94
C LEU A 623 26.23 -3.80 3.45
N ASN A 624 26.13 -2.50 3.19
CA ASN A 624 25.07 -1.63 3.73
C ASN A 624 23.89 -1.38 2.76
N ASP A 625 23.70 -2.22 1.74
CA ASP A 625 22.60 -2.12 0.74
C ASP A 625 21.18 -2.35 1.30
N LEU A 626 20.17 -2.11 0.46
CA LEU A 626 18.75 -2.31 0.83
C LEU A 626 18.46 -3.74 1.28
N LEU A 627 19.00 -4.75 0.60
CA LEU A 627 18.73 -6.16 0.91
C LEU A 627 19.24 -6.50 2.32
N GLY A 628 20.37 -5.94 2.74
CA GLY A 628 20.91 -6.07 4.10
C GLY A 628 20.03 -5.40 5.17
N ARG A 629 19.24 -4.40 4.79
CA ARG A 629 18.35 -3.65 5.69
C ARG A 629 16.95 -4.24 5.80
N PHE A 630 16.61 -5.23 5.00
CA PHE A 630 15.32 -5.91 5.10
C PHE A 630 15.25 -6.73 6.38
N LYS A 631 14.26 -6.40 7.22
CA LYS A 631 14.08 -7.08 8.50
C LYS A 631 13.50 -8.47 8.27
N ARG A 632 14.34 -9.49 8.39
CA ARG A 632 13.90 -10.90 8.32
C ARG A 632 13.35 -11.40 9.65
N PHE A 633 13.84 -10.85 10.75
CA PHE A 633 13.41 -11.17 12.11
C PHE A 633 13.05 -9.89 12.87
N LYS A 634 12.02 -9.96 13.70
CA LYS A 634 11.67 -8.93 14.70
C LYS A 634 11.39 -9.66 16.01
N ASP A 635 12.04 -9.26 17.10
CA ASP A 635 11.82 -9.83 18.45
C ASP A 635 12.04 -11.37 18.51
N GLY A 636 12.93 -11.89 17.65
CA GLY A 636 13.20 -13.33 17.53
C GLY A 636 12.26 -14.09 16.59
N GLU A 637 11.17 -13.47 16.13
CA GLU A 637 10.21 -14.07 15.21
C GLU A 637 10.50 -13.75 13.73
N LYS A 638 10.28 -14.73 12.85
CA LYS A 638 10.48 -14.58 11.41
C LYS A 638 9.33 -13.75 10.83
N VAL A 639 9.61 -12.52 10.42
CA VAL A 639 8.61 -11.59 9.82
C VAL A 639 8.65 -11.56 8.29
N MET A 640 9.66 -12.17 7.67
CA MET A 640 9.77 -12.31 6.21
C MET A 640 10.39 -13.66 5.85
N ASP A 641 9.71 -14.41 4.98
CA ASP A 641 10.23 -15.66 4.44
C ASP A 641 11.16 -15.47 3.22
N ASP A 642 11.76 -16.55 2.73
CA ASP A 642 12.68 -16.48 1.59
C ASP A 642 11.93 -16.12 0.28
N SER A 643 10.65 -16.49 0.18
CA SER A 643 9.82 -16.16 -0.99
C SER A 643 9.49 -14.67 -1.02
N ASP A 644 9.09 -14.09 0.12
CA ASP A 644 8.85 -12.65 0.28
C ASP A 644 10.15 -11.86 0.08
N LEU A 645 11.29 -12.34 0.61
CA LEU A 645 12.59 -11.72 0.38
C LEU A 645 12.95 -11.66 -1.11
N MET A 646 12.80 -12.79 -1.81
CA MET A 646 13.02 -12.86 -3.25
C MET A 646 12.06 -11.96 -4.03
N ALA A 647 10.79 -11.91 -3.62
CA ALA A 647 9.79 -11.04 -4.24
C ALA A 647 10.13 -9.55 -4.07
N HIS A 648 10.60 -9.13 -2.89
CA HIS A 648 11.07 -7.77 -2.65
C HIS A 648 12.34 -7.45 -3.45
N ALA A 649 13.33 -8.35 -3.44
CA ALA A 649 14.56 -8.19 -4.21
C ALA A 649 14.28 -8.05 -5.72
N ALA A 650 13.37 -8.87 -6.26
CA ALA A 650 12.95 -8.77 -7.65
C ALA A 650 12.17 -7.48 -7.93
N ALA A 651 11.27 -7.09 -7.04
CA ALA A 651 10.49 -5.86 -7.20
C ALA A 651 11.39 -4.60 -7.30
N ASN A 652 12.52 -4.56 -6.59
CA ASN A 652 13.44 -3.42 -6.65
C ASN A 652 13.99 -3.18 -8.04
N VAL A 653 14.54 -4.22 -8.67
CA VAL A 653 15.12 -4.08 -10.01
C VAL A 653 14.04 -3.84 -11.06
N LEU A 654 12.90 -4.53 -10.94
CA LEU A 654 11.79 -4.45 -11.90
C LEU A 654 11.06 -3.09 -11.87
N ALA A 655 10.98 -2.44 -10.72
CA ALA A 655 10.24 -1.19 -10.56
C ALA A 655 11.13 0.07 -10.58
N GLY A 656 12.33 -0.02 -9.99
CA GLY A 656 13.19 1.15 -9.77
C GLY A 656 13.95 1.63 -11.02
N SER A 657 14.26 0.73 -11.94
CA SER A 657 15.05 1.05 -13.15
C SER A 657 14.25 1.85 -14.19
N ASP A 658 13.20 1.24 -14.75
CA ASP A 658 12.43 1.82 -15.87
C ASP A 658 11.80 3.17 -15.52
N THR A 659 11.31 3.34 -14.28
CA THR A 659 10.61 4.56 -13.86
C THR A 659 11.54 5.74 -13.63
N THR A 660 12.72 5.51 -13.03
CA THR A 660 13.73 6.56 -12.88
C THR A 660 14.34 6.92 -14.23
N ALA A 661 14.63 5.94 -15.09
CA ALA A 661 15.07 6.20 -16.46
C ALA A 661 14.07 7.07 -17.25
N ALA A 662 12.77 6.77 -17.16
CA ALA A 662 11.73 7.57 -17.79
C ALA A 662 11.64 9.00 -17.25
N SER A 663 11.95 9.19 -15.96
CA SER A 663 11.95 10.50 -15.30
C SER A 663 13.16 11.34 -15.72
N LEU A 664 14.36 10.73 -15.76
CA LEU A 664 15.59 11.37 -16.22
C LEU A 664 15.48 11.79 -17.69
N ARG A 665 14.98 10.90 -18.55
CA ARG A 665 14.72 11.20 -19.97
C ARG A 665 13.74 12.35 -20.14
N ALA A 666 12.65 12.36 -19.36
CA ALA A 666 11.71 13.47 -19.39
C ALA A 666 12.35 14.79 -18.98
N LEU A 667 13.19 14.80 -17.96
CA LEU A 667 13.94 15.97 -17.53
C LEU A 667 14.80 16.53 -18.67
N PHE A 668 15.71 15.73 -19.22
CA PHE A 668 16.58 16.17 -20.31
C PHE A 668 15.80 16.54 -21.56
N TYR A 669 14.77 15.78 -21.96
CA TYR A 669 13.93 16.13 -23.10
C TYR A 669 13.28 17.50 -22.94
N ASN A 670 12.65 17.78 -21.79
CA ASN A 670 11.98 19.07 -21.59
C ASN A 670 12.96 20.23 -21.49
N LEU A 671 14.15 20.02 -20.92
CA LEU A 671 15.22 21.03 -20.90
C LEU A 671 15.72 21.33 -22.32
N CYS A 672 16.03 20.31 -23.12
CA CYS A 672 16.47 20.49 -24.50
C CYS A 672 15.41 21.18 -25.36
N ARG A 673 14.12 20.98 -25.06
CA ARG A 673 12.99 21.60 -25.77
C ARG A 673 12.61 23.00 -25.28
N ASN A 674 13.06 23.41 -24.09
CA ASN A 674 12.70 24.68 -23.49
C ASN A 674 13.96 25.43 -23.05
N ARG A 675 14.54 26.20 -23.99
CA ARG A 675 15.79 26.93 -23.77
C ARG A 675 15.72 27.89 -22.58
N GLU A 676 14.58 28.53 -22.35
CA GLU A 676 14.40 29.43 -21.21
C GLU A 676 14.56 28.70 -19.86
N ALA A 677 13.92 27.54 -19.70
CA ALA A 677 14.04 26.74 -18.48
C ALA A 677 15.43 26.14 -18.33
N HIS A 678 16.02 25.71 -19.44
CA HIS A 678 17.40 25.25 -19.49
C HIS A 678 18.38 26.32 -19.00
N ASP A 679 18.34 27.52 -19.57
CA ASP A 679 19.30 28.58 -19.26
C ASP A 679 19.13 29.09 -17.82
N LYS A 680 17.90 29.16 -17.30
CA LYS A 680 17.64 29.48 -15.88
C LYS A 680 18.20 28.42 -14.94
N LEU A 681 18.04 27.14 -15.27
CA LEU A 681 18.60 26.05 -14.47
C LEU A 681 20.13 26.07 -14.48
N LEU A 682 20.75 26.26 -15.66
CA LEU A 682 22.19 26.39 -15.74
C LEU A 682 22.71 27.60 -14.95
N ALA A 683 22.03 28.73 -15.01
CA ALA A 683 22.39 29.92 -14.24
C ALA A 683 22.35 29.65 -12.71
N GLU A 684 21.33 28.94 -12.23
CA GLU A 684 21.23 28.53 -10.82
C GLU A 684 22.37 27.59 -10.41
N ILE A 685 22.70 26.60 -11.24
CA ILE A 685 23.81 25.66 -10.99
C ILE A 685 25.16 26.40 -10.97
N ASP A 686 25.40 27.28 -11.95
CA ASP A 686 26.65 28.03 -12.06
C ASP A 686 26.81 29.03 -10.90
N GLU A 687 25.71 29.64 -10.44
CA GLU A 687 25.72 30.51 -9.25
C GLU A 687 26.05 29.73 -7.98
N ALA A 688 25.43 28.56 -7.77
CA ALA A 688 25.72 27.72 -6.63
C ALA A 688 27.18 27.21 -6.64
N GLU A 689 27.72 26.85 -7.82
CA GLU A 689 29.13 26.46 -7.96
C GLU A 689 30.08 27.63 -7.64
N ARG A 690 29.83 28.84 -8.18
CA ARG A 690 30.65 30.04 -7.87
C ARG A 690 30.64 30.40 -6.38
N ASN A 691 29.51 30.15 -5.71
CA ASN A 691 29.37 30.37 -4.28
C ASN A 691 29.98 29.26 -3.42
N GLY A 692 30.57 28.21 -4.03
CA GLY A 692 31.15 27.08 -3.31
C GLY A 692 30.10 26.22 -2.60
N GLN A 693 28.86 26.20 -3.10
CA GLN A 693 27.73 25.48 -2.49
C GLN A 693 27.51 24.08 -3.08
N LEU A 694 28.30 23.68 -4.08
CA LEU A 694 28.21 22.37 -4.73
C LEU A 694 29.52 21.61 -4.56
N SER A 695 29.44 20.41 -4.00
CA SER A 695 30.56 19.47 -3.90
C SER A 695 30.82 18.74 -5.23
N GLU A 696 31.92 17.99 -5.31
CA GLU A 696 32.22 17.07 -6.41
C GLU A 696 32.41 15.64 -5.86
N PRO A 697 31.44 14.73 -6.06
CA PRO A 697 30.15 14.92 -6.74
C PRO A 697 29.15 15.76 -5.93
N VAL A 698 28.12 16.30 -6.60
CA VAL A 698 27.03 17.05 -5.95
C VAL A 698 26.29 16.15 -4.96
N THR A 699 26.13 16.61 -3.72
CA THR A 699 25.38 15.85 -2.70
C THR A 699 23.87 16.03 -2.86
N PHE A 700 23.10 15.09 -2.33
CA PHE A 700 21.63 15.21 -2.31
C PHE A 700 21.17 16.49 -1.59
N GLU A 701 21.80 16.81 -0.47
CA GLU A 701 21.42 17.96 0.36
C GLU A 701 21.65 19.30 -0.33
N GLU A 702 22.78 19.42 -1.04
CA GLU A 702 23.09 20.59 -1.87
C GLU A 702 22.09 20.72 -3.01
N ALA A 703 21.77 19.62 -3.71
CA ALA A 703 20.79 19.63 -4.80
C ALA A 703 19.38 20.04 -4.34
N GLN A 704 18.99 19.76 -3.09
CA GLN A 704 17.71 20.23 -2.53
C GLN A 704 17.66 21.76 -2.37
N GLN A 705 18.80 22.45 -2.31
CA GLN A 705 18.85 23.92 -2.19
C GLN A 705 18.64 24.63 -3.54
N LEU A 706 18.81 23.92 -4.67
CA LEU A 706 18.57 24.44 -6.01
C LEU A 706 17.05 24.53 -6.28
N LYS A 707 16.45 25.67 -5.96
CA LYS A 707 14.98 25.85 -5.94
C LYS A 707 14.36 25.71 -7.33
N TYR A 708 14.98 26.31 -8.35
CA TYR A 708 14.51 26.21 -9.72
C TYR A 708 14.68 24.78 -10.24
N PHE A 709 15.78 24.10 -9.90
CA PHE A 709 15.93 22.67 -10.17
C PHE A 709 14.81 21.82 -9.56
N GLN A 710 14.42 22.05 -8.30
CA GLN A 710 13.29 21.32 -7.70
C GLN A 710 11.98 21.54 -8.47
N ALA A 711 11.76 22.78 -8.96
CA ALA A 711 10.61 23.10 -9.80
C ALA A 711 10.68 22.40 -11.17
N VAL A 712 11.86 22.32 -11.78
CA VAL A 712 12.13 21.60 -13.04
C VAL A 712 11.83 20.11 -12.87
N VAL A 713 12.26 19.48 -11.78
CA VAL A 713 11.96 18.08 -11.46
C VAL A 713 10.46 17.85 -11.31
N LYS A 714 9.78 18.65 -10.49
CA LYS A 714 8.32 18.53 -10.34
C LYS A 714 7.60 18.70 -11.68
N GLU A 715 8.00 19.69 -12.49
CA GLU A 715 7.36 19.95 -13.77
C GLU A 715 7.63 18.87 -14.81
N ALA A 716 8.83 18.30 -14.85
CA ALA A 716 9.18 17.23 -15.78
C ALA A 716 8.39 15.95 -15.46
N LEU A 717 8.28 15.58 -14.18
CA LEU A 717 7.50 14.43 -13.73
C LEU A 717 5.99 14.67 -13.87
N ARG A 718 5.51 15.92 -13.78
CA ARG A 718 4.12 16.27 -14.08
C ARG A 718 3.86 16.11 -15.57
N MET A 719 4.74 16.65 -16.42
CA MET A 719 4.61 16.57 -17.86
C MET A 719 4.79 15.14 -18.38
N HIS A 720 5.62 14.32 -17.79
CA HIS A 720 5.80 12.94 -18.25
C HIS A 720 5.79 11.99 -17.05
N PRO A 721 4.62 11.77 -16.41
CA PRO A 721 4.51 10.79 -15.36
C PRO A 721 4.92 9.43 -15.91
N ALA A 722 5.81 8.73 -15.20
CA ALA A 722 6.32 7.44 -15.66
C ALA A 722 5.17 6.42 -15.87
N VAL A 723 4.09 6.49 -15.09
CA VAL A 723 2.90 5.64 -15.24
C VAL A 723 1.89 6.28 -16.20
N GLY A 724 1.55 5.58 -17.28
CA GLY A 724 0.63 6.02 -18.33
C GLY A 724 -0.79 5.46 -18.24
N LEU A 725 -0.99 4.42 -17.43
CA LEU A 725 -2.28 3.72 -17.31
C LEU A 725 -3.12 4.21 -16.13
N LEU A 726 -4.39 3.78 -16.13
CA LEU A 726 -5.33 4.06 -15.05
C LEU A 726 -4.84 3.43 -13.73
N LEU A 727 -4.82 4.21 -12.66
CA LEU A 727 -4.56 3.69 -11.31
C LEU A 727 -5.83 3.04 -10.76
N GLU A 728 -6.11 1.82 -11.21
CA GLU A 728 -7.40 1.17 -10.98
C GLU A 728 -7.68 0.83 -9.51
N ARG A 729 -8.92 1.06 -9.09
CA ARG A 729 -9.50 0.61 -7.83
C ARG A 729 -10.88 -0.01 -8.06
N ALA A 730 -11.28 -0.93 -7.21
CA ALA A 730 -12.62 -1.50 -7.21
C ALA A 730 -13.51 -0.74 -6.22
N VAL A 731 -14.74 -0.43 -6.65
CA VAL A 731 -15.80 0.06 -5.77
C VAL A 731 -16.12 -1.04 -4.75
N PRO A 732 -16.12 -0.72 -3.44
CA PRO A 732 -16.31 -1.69 -2.37
C PRO A 732 -17.72 -2.29 -2.34
N THR A 733 -17.90 -3.28 -1.47
CA THR A 733 -19.19 -3.93 -1.22
C THR A 733 -20.27 -2.90 -0.89
N GLY A 734 -21.44 -3.05 -1.51
CA GLY A 734 -22.56 -2.12 -1.32
C GLY A 734 -22.56 -0.89 -2.23
N GLY A 735 -21.52 -0.65 -3.03
CA GLY A 735 -21.44 0.50 -3.94
C GLY A 735 -20.90 1.78 -3.29
N ALA A 736 -20.70 2.82 -4.09
CA ALA A 736 -20.22 4.12 -3.60
C ALA A 736 -20.67 5.28 -4.49
N GLU A 737 -20.84 6.45 -3.89
CA GLU A 737 -21.00 7.72 -4.62
C GLU A 737 -19.63 8.31 -4.97
N ILE A 738 -19.39 8.58 -6.26
CA ILE A 738 -18.14 9.15 -6.77
C ILE A 738 -18.47 10.25 -7.77
N GLY A 739 -18.01 11.47 -7.51
CA GLY A 739 -18.25 12.62 -8.40
C GLY A 739 -19.74 12.90 -8.63
N GLY A 740 -20.58 12.75 -7.59
CA GLY A 740 -22.03 12.93 -7.66
C GLY A 740 -22.80 11.83 -8.39
N VAL A 741 -22.17 10.68 -8.66
CA VAL A 741 -22.79 9.53 -9.33
C VAL A 741 -22.64 8.28 -8.47
N TRP A 742 -23.75 7.58 -8.26
CA TRP A 742 -23.74 6.27 -7.63
C TRP A 742 -23.19 5.18 -8.56
N LEU A 743 -22.13 4.51 -8.13
CA LEU A 743 -21.50 3.39 -8.82
C LEU A 743 -21.73 2.08 -8.06
N PRO A 744 -22.14 1.00 -8.75
CA PRO A 744 -22.37 -0.27 -8.09
C PRO A 744 -21.04 -0.94 -7.71
N GLU A 745 -21.10 -1.80 -6.70
CA GLU A 745 -20.01 -2.69 -6.27
C GLU A 745 -19.32 -3.38 -7.45
N GLY A 746 -18.00 -3.53 -7.34
CA GLY A 746 -17.16 -4.20 -8.33
C GLY A 746 -16.98 -3.41 -9.65
N THR A 747 -17.56 -2.21 -9.76
CA THR A 747 -17.14 -1.24 -10.77
C THR A 747 -15.69 -0.87 -10.51
N VAL A 748 -14.89 -0.81 -11.56
CA VAL A 748 -13.51 -0.36 -11.49
C VAL A 748 -13.45 1.12 -11.84
N VAL A 749 -12.78 1.88 -10.99
CA VAL A 749 -12.65 3.33 -11.05
C VAL A 749 -11.18 3.71 -10.98
N GLY A 750 -10.80 4.83 -11.55
CA GLY A 750 -9.45 5.35 -11.37
C GLY A 750 -9.21 6.64 -12.13
N ILE A 751 -8.07 7.26 -11.86
CA ILE A 751 -7.54 8.40 -12.60
C ILE A 751 -6.30 7.96 -13.37
N ASN A 752 -6.14 8.49 -14.57
CA ASN A 752 -4.91 8.36 -15.33
C ASN A 752 -3.97 9.51 -14.90
N PRO A 753 -2.73 9.24 -14.45
CA PRO A 753 -1.79 10.28 -14.03
C PRO A 753 -1.55 11.35 -15.10
N TRP A 754 -1.57 10.98 -16.38
CA TRP A 754 -1.44 11.94 -17.49
C TRP A 754 -2.65 12.86 -17.57
N VAL A 755 -3.87 12.35 -17.34
CA VAL A 755 -5.08 13.18 -17.30
C VAL A 755 -5.03 14.14 -16.11
N ALA A 756 -4.69 13.64 -14.90
CA ALA A 756 -4.55 14.49 -13.71
C ALA A 756 -3.54 15.61 -13.92
N ALA A 757 -2.39 15.29 -14.53
CA ALA A 757 -1.34 16.24 -14.83
C ALA A 757 -1.74 17.35 -15.80
N ARG A 758 -2.79 17.16 -16.61
CA ARG A 758 -3.27 18.14 -17.62
C ARG A 758 -4.54 18.86 -17.20
N ASP A 759 -4.97 18.68 -15.95
CA ASP A 759 -6.16 19.36 -15.43
C ASP A 759 -5.92 20.88 -15.39
N ARG A 760 -6.61 21.60 -16.28
CA ARG A 760 -6.51 23.06 -16.40
C ARG A 760 -7.06 23.80 -15.18
N SER A 761 -7.95 23.16 -14.40
CA SER A 761 -8.44 23.73 -13.14
C SER A 761 -7.35 23.74 -12.05
N VAL A 762 -6.34 22.88 -12.19
CA VAL A 762 -5.24 22.74 -11.23
C VAL A 762 -3.93 23.36 -11.71
N TYR A 763 -3.59 23.22 -12.99
CA TYR A 763 -2.31 23.72 -13.51
C TYR A 763 -2.47 24.97 -14.39
N GLY A 764 -3.68 25.53 -14.47
CA GLY A 764 -3.98 26.71 -15.28
C GLY A 764 -4.18 26.40 -16.76
N LYS A 765 -4.45 27.44 -17.54
CA LYS A 765 -4.80 27.33 -18.98
C LYS A 765 -3.68 26.69 -19.81
N ASP A 766 -2.44 26.86 -19.37
CA ASP A 766 -1.23 26.38 -20.00
C ASP A 766 -0.75 25.03 -19.41
N ALA A 767 -1.64 24.20 -18.86
CA ALA A 767 -1.31 22.89 -18.28
C ALA A 767 -0.56 21.92 -19.23
N TYR A 768 -0.56 22.18 -20.54
CA TYR A 768 0.17 21.40 -21.54
C TYR A 768 1.57 21.96 -21.86
N THR A 769 1.93 23.10 -21.27
CA THR A 769 3.22 23.76 -21.42
C THR A 769 4.14 23.36 -20.26
N PHE A 770 5.39 23.04 -20.58
CA PHE A 770 6.43 22.85 -19.58
C PHE A 770 6.86 24.22 -19.03
N ARG A 771 6.44 24.55 -17.80
CA ARG A 771 6.73 25.83 -17.14
C ARG A 771 7.05 25.60 -15.66
N PRO A 772 8.32 25.35 -15.30
CA PRO A 772 8.74 25.13 -13.92
C PRO A 772 8.31 26.25 -12.96
N GLU A 773 8.24 27.49 -13.42
CA GLU A 773 7.89 28.68 -12.64
C GLU A 773 6.55 28.53 -11.90
N ARG A 774 5.62 27.71 -12.42
CA ARG A 774 4.32 27.47 -11.76
C ARG A 774 4.45 26.93 -10.33
N TRP A 775 5.52 26.21 -10.03
CA TRP A 775 5.79 25.66 -8.71
C TRP A 775 6.39 26.68 -7.73
N LEU A 776 6.88 27.80 -8.25
CA LEU A 776 7.49 28.89 -7.50
C LEU A 776 6.53 30.07 -7.32
N GLU A 777 5.66 30.31 -8.32
CA GLU A 777 4.69 31.41 -8.36
C GLU A 777 3.39 31.11 -7.60
N ALA A 778 3.08 29.83 -7.39
CA ALA A 778 1.82 29.41 -6.77
C ALA A 778 1.75 29.81 -5.29
N ASP A 779 0.59 30.31 -4.86
CA ASP A 779 0.30 30.46 -3.44
C ASP A 779 0.17 29.09 -2.74
N THR A 780 0.13 29.12 -1.40
CA THR A 780 0.07 27.90 -0.58
C THR A 780 -1.12 27.00 -0.90
N ALA A 781 -2.29 27.58 -1.20
CA ALA A 781 -3.49 26.79 -1.48
C ALA A 781 -3.39 26.11 -2.85
N GLN A 782 -2.92 26.84 -3.85
CA GLN A 782 -2.68 26.33 -5.19
C GLN A 782 -1.58 25.26 -5.21
N LEU A 783 -0.50 25.46 -4.43
CA LEU A 783 0.57 24.47 -4.32
C LEU A 783 0.06 23.15 -3.72
N ARG A 784 -0.71 23.21 -2.63
CA ARG A 784 -1.35 22.01 -2.03
C ARG A 784 -2.26 21.29 -3.04
N LEU A 785 -3.03 22.05 -3.83
CA LEU A 785 -3.87 21.49 -4.88
C LEU A 785 -3.06 20.78 -5.97
N MET A 786 -1.99 21.41 -6.45
CA MET A 786 -1.07 20.80 -7.42
C MET A 786 -0.39 19.55 -6.87
N GLU A 787 0.09 19.58 -5.62
CA GLU A 787 0.75 18.44 -4.97
C GLU A 787 -0.21 17.27 -4.75
N ARG A 788 -1.46 17.53 -4.40
CA ARG A 788 -2.50 16.49 -4.32
C ARG A 788 -2.77 15.83 -5.67
N ASN A 789 -2.73 16.61 -6.75
CA ASN A 789 -2.93 16.13 -8.12
C ASN A 789 -1.65 15.55 -8.75
N PHE A 790 -0.52 15.60 -8.05
CA PHE A 790 0.77 15.11 -8.54
C PHE A 790 0.92 13.61 -8.33
N LEU A 791 0.44 12.82 -9.29
CA LEU A 791 0.38 11.36 -9.20
C LEU A 791 1.61 10.62 -9.77
N ALA A 792 2.74 11.31 -9.95
CA ALA A 792 3.98 10.69 -10.44
C ALA A 792 4.47 9.54 -9.55
N PHE A 793 4.14 9.58 -8.25
CA PHE A 793 4.46 8.54 -7.26
C PHE A 793 3.22 7.84 -6.68
N GLY A 794 2.05 7.98 -7.31
CA GLY A 794 0.78 7.49 -6.76
C GLY A 794 0.29 8.34 -5.57
N GLY A 795 -0.42 7.73 -4.63
CA GLY A 795 -1.00 8.43 -3.48
C GLY A 795 -1.37 7.52 -2.29
N GLY A 796 -1.50 8.14 -1.12
CA GLY A 796 -1.89 7.54 0.18
C GLY A 796 -1.10 6.31 0.59
N SER A 797 -1.78 5.26 1.09
CA SER A 797 -1.11 4.05 1.63
C SER A 797 -0.27 3.32 0.57
N ARG A 798 -0.63 3.50 -0.70
CA ARG A 798 0.01 2.91 -1.89
C ARG A 798 1.01 3.84 -2.59
N THR A 799 1.43 4.93 -1.95
CA THR A 799 2.52 5.78 -2.44
C THR A 799 3.76 4.94 -2.75
N CYS A 800 4.44 5.26 -3.85
CA CYS A 800 5.61 4.55 -4.35
C CYS A 800 6.66 4.37 -3.25
N LEU A 801 7.05 3.12 -3.01
CA LEU A 801 8.05 2.75 -2.01
C LEU A 801 9.43 3.30 -2.39
N GLY A 802 9.76 3.30 -3.68
CA GLY A 802 11.04 3.79 -4.22
C GLY A 802 11.10 5.30 -4.48
N LYS A 803 10.11 6.10 -4.05
CA LYS A 803 10.09 7.56 -4.28
C LYS A 803 11.41 8.22 -3.91
N ASN A 804 11.91 7.90 -2.72
CA ASN A 804 13.13 8.49 -2.16
C ASN A 804 14.39 8.04 -2.91
N VAL A 805 14.43 6.80 -3.39
CA VAL A 805 15.52 6.27 -4.24
C VAL A 805 15.58 7.07 -5.54
N SER A 806 14.44 7.19 -6.24
CA SER A 806 14.34 7.89 -7.52
C SER A 806 14.69 9.39 -7.39
N LEU A 807 14.21 10.05 -6.32
CA LEU A 807 14.54 11.45 -6.08
C LEU A 807 16.02 11.65 -5.74
N LEU A 808 16.66 10.71 -5.03
CA LEU A 808 18.11 10.73 -4.80
C LEU A 808 18.87 10.66 -6.12
N GLU A 809 18.56 9.68 -6.97
CA GLU A 809 19.16 9.48 -8.30
C GLU A 809 19.05 10.75 -9.16
N ILE A 810 17.82 11.26 -9.32
CA ILE A 810 17.54 12.46 -10.12
C ILE A 810 18.28 13.68 -9.56
N SER A 811 18.20 13.89 -8.23
CA SER A 811 18.75 15.10 -7.61
C SER A 811 20.25 15.18 -7.69
N LYS A 812 20.94 14.04 -7.75
CA LYS A 812 22.39 14.00 -7.87
C LYS A 812 22.86 14.04 -9.32
N LEU A 813 22.27 13.19 -10.16
CA LEU A 813 22.74 13.02 -11.54
C LEU A 813 22.60 14.29 -12.37
N VAL A 814 21.41 14.91 -12.33
CA VAL A 814 21.10 16.02 -13.24
C VAL A 814 22.01 17.22 -13.04
N PRO A 815 22.16 17.80 -11.82
CA PRO A 815 23.10 18.90 -11.63
C PRO A 815 24.54 18.48 -11.89
N GLN A 816 24.94 17.25 -11.55
CA GLN A 816 26.31 16.78 -11.83
C GLN A 816 26.62 16.74 -13.34
N LEU A 817 25.70 16.23 -14.15
CA LEU A 817 25.86 16.20 -15.60
C LEU A 817 25.79 17.61 -16.19
N LEU A 818 24.79 18.42 -15.81
CA LEU A 818 24.63 19.78 -16.34
C LEU A 818 25.74 20.74 -15.89
N ARG A 819 26.49 20.43 -14.85
CA ARG A 819 27.71 21.15 -14.45
C ARG A 819 28.90 20.87 -15.40
N THR A 820 28.90 19.73 -16.07
CA THR A 820 30.02 19.25 -16.90
C THR A 820 29.71 19.33 -18.40
N PHE A 821 28.48 19.01 -18.77
CA PHE A 821 28.02 18.87 -20.15
C PHE A 821 26.77 19.72 -20.40
N ASP A 822 26.63 20.13 -21.65
CA ASP A 822 25.39 20.62 -22.22
C ASP A 822 24.87 19.56 -23.20
N PHE A 823 23.55 19.49 -23.37
CA PHE A 823 22.89 18.51 -24.23
C PHE A 823 21.90 19.25 -25.12
N GLU A 824 22.09 19.11 -26.43
CA GLU A 824 21.19 19.66 -27.43
C GLU A 824 20.62 18.54 -28.28
N LEU A 825 19.34 18.62 -28.66
CA LEU A 825 18.76 17.64 -29.58
C LEU A 825 19.50 17.69 -30.91
N ALA A 826 19.99 16.53 -31.37
CA ALA A 826 20.68 16.42 -32.66
C ALA A 826 19.77 16.85 -33.83
N ASP A 827 18.45 16.66 -33.67
CA ASP A 827 17.43 17.16 -34.58
C ASP A 827 16.27 17.78 -33.77
N PRO A 828 16.25 19.11 -33.58
CA PRO A 828 15.20 19.79 -32.81
C PRO A 828 13.80 19.65 -33.40
N THR A 829 13.66 19.20 -34.66
CA THR A 829 12.37 19.03 -35.33
C THR A 829 11.74 17.67 -35.07
N LYS A 830 12.52 16.68 -34.61
CA LYS A 830 12.02 15.35 -34.29
C LYS A 830 11.50 15.29 -32.86
N GLU A 831 10.28 14.77 -32.73
CA GLU A 831 9.72 14.39 -31.43
C GLU A 831 10.21 12.99 -31.06
N TRP A 832 10.47 12.77 -29.77
CA TRP A 832 10.65 11.42 -29.24
C TRP A 832 9.36 10.59 -29.37
N THR A 833 9.50 9.27 -29.34
CA THR A 833 8.35 8.37 -29.42
C THR A 833 7.97 7.86 -28.05
N LEU A 834 6.67 7.91 -27.75
CA LEU A 834 6.08 7.46 -26.49
C LEU A 834 5.21 6.22 -26.69
N HIS A 835 5.46 5.17 -25.89
CA HIS A 835 4.66 3.95 -25.86
C HIS A 835 4.23 3.61 -24.43
N ASP A 836 2.93 3.60 -24.17
CA ASP A 836 2.35 3.35 -22.86
C ASP A 836 1.98 1.87 -22.68
N TYR A 837 2.78 1.17 -21.89
CA TYR A 837 2.52 -0.18 -21.41
C TYR A 837 2.72 -0.20 -19.90
N TRP A 838 1.78 0.37 -19.14
CA TRP A 838 1.91 0.67 -17.71
C TRP A 838 2.90 1.80 -17.45
N PHE A 839 4.17 1.59 -17.80
CA PHE A 839 5.14 2.66 -17.91
C PHE A 839 5.14 3.26 -19.31
N VAL A 840 5.37 4.57 -19.41
CA VAL A 840 5.51 5.26 -20.68
C VAL A 840 6.95 5.19 -21.14
N TRP A 841 7.22 4.26 -22.05
CA TRP A 841 8.52 4.09 -22.69
C TRP A 841 8.79 5.24 -23.65
N GLN A 842 9.99 5.81 -23.54
CA GLN A 842 10.45 6.94 -24.35
C GLN A 842 11.65 6.50 -25.16
N THR A 843 11.65 6.78 -26.45
CA THR A 843 12.74 6.42 -27.38
C THR A 843 13.05 7.57 -28.33
N GLY A 844 14.29 7.67 -28.79
CA GLY A 844 14.72 8.72 -29.71
C GLY A 844 15.09 10.04 -29.04
N LEU A 845 15.62 9.99 -27.81
CA LEU A 845 16.27 11.15 -27.17
C LEU A 845 17.71 11.25 -27.68
N ILE A 846 17.87 11.63 -28.94
CA ILE A 846 19.19 11.74 -29.57
C ILE A 846 19.74 13.15 -29.31
N CYS A 847 20.83 13.23 -28.56
CA CYS A 847 21.45 14.48 -28.17
C CYS A 847 22.93 14.53 -28.57
N SER A 848 23.38 15.71 -29.00
CA SER A 848 24.80 16.03 -29.10
C SER A 848 25.34 16.31 -27.69
N VAL A 849 26.45 15.65 -27.32
CA VAL A 849 27.11 15.89 -26.03
C VAL A 849 28.13 17.02 -26.20
N ILE A 850 27.95 18.10 -25.45
CA ILE A 850 28.79 19.29 -25.56
C ILE A 850 29.50 19.50 -24.22
N ARG A 851 30.82 19.69 -24.24
CA ARG A 851 31.54 20.04 -23.00
C ARG A 851 31.26 21.49 -22.64
N ARG A 852 30.79 21.74 -21.41
CA ARG A 852 30.58 23.12 -20.94
C ARG A 852 31.92 23.79 -20.66
N THR A 853 32.09 24.97 -21.23
CA THR A 853 33.10 25.92 -20.78
C THR A 853 32.51 26.69 -19.61
N LYS A 854 33.10 26.56 -18.42
CA LYS A 854 32.69 27.34 -17.25
C LYS A 854 32.83 28.83 -17.61
N SER A 855 31.74 29.58 -17.47
CA SER A 855 31.79 31.04 -17.66
C SER A 855 32.46 31.63 -16.43
N ASP A 856 33.52 32.42 -16.64
CA ASP A 856 34.29 33.11 -15.58
C ASP A 856 33.41 33.97 -14.64
#